data_AF-A0A0S8HIM7-F1
#
_entry.id   AF-A0A0S8HIM7-F1
#
_cell.length_a   1.000
_cell.length_b   1.000
_cell.length_c   1.000
_cell.angle_alpha   90.00
_cell.angle_beta   90.00
_cell.angle_gamma   90.00
#
_symmetry.space_group_name_H-M   'P 1'
#
loop_
_entity.id
_entity.type
_entity.pdbx_description
1 polymer ?
#
loop_
_entity_poly.entity_id
_entity_poly.type
_entity_poly.pdbx_seq_one_letter_code
_entity_poly.pdbx_strand_id
1 'polypeptide(L)'
;MKRLTAGTILAMFLTAGAAQAAVVVERWGISGHLQHPNTLLYELAGEAGTVMRFDLSALPKGTKVYRARLFFFRGGRYGSAFEVVPVRREGGSKDAPLKAAGRPLALAAPYYRWFDATEVVRGWAGAGQRQGLLLLRKAPAFTEGQTYLEIAYEGQLESPPKQVSQVKAFCRAGQVFITFREIEDYDTAKDKMTWGELAGRFQGLDYGGPVPRDEPREVRYRVYTHDKPITAATIGQSELLAEVVPGSGYNTRRVPAGDFSHQRPKAVAMRLAVEAEKPLPAGTGLYVHTVGRHGQRHYAVVSAVNGVENTVDISPANVVGPIQQRPAAPEPVLQMDNTTEVRGGTYHEQWYSFWAAEPLAPRPLRYDLAVGSCPDTMARPAPLHVTRGHTWGDGPEMPGPGPRHEVVMSHSAEGPYNGIWTGVNDAEFTLKGIEQGRWQPFVQRRQEALIRWIQANWPIDPQRISSGVGAWGLWELRRGELYACINGWGMPEVTKGFQLWHWSQAVWGTPEVYKDKPDQENPWVLQDYSRFVLANPETELPYFNIHTGWGMHSTEMGWPPWPRFIRAMIETKRAFCMHSRAVEAAMQKGLISIRRDQSLPAFGNCSLDDNIGDGELGSGRAFGQVNGHLVWESATIVDEPGVYAITVYLWDTAPLPECTVDLTPRRCRRFTAKPGEKFLWRNTTAADGKVVQSGEAPADKLGLVTLPKLKVTKAKHRIWISRK
;
A
#
# COMPACT_ATOMS: atom_id res chain seq x y z
N MET A 1 41.19 -80.27 -45.51
CA MET A 1 41.36 -80.42 -44.04
C MET A 1 40.82 -79.18 -43.34
N LYS A 2 40.15 -79.35 -42.18
CA LYS A 2 39.97 -78.40 -41.04
C LYS A 2 39.47 -76.95 -41.34
N ARG A 3 38.27 -76.56 -40.89
CA ARG A 3 37.93 -75.90 -39.59
C ARG A 3 38.41 -74.42 -39.52
N LEU A 4 37.74 -73.45 -38.88
CA LEU A 4 36.56 -73.44 -38.00
C LEU A 4 35.82 -72.08 -38.08
N THR A 5 34.59 -72.02 -37.56
CA THR A 5 33.77 -70.81 -37.34
C THR A 5 34.20 -69.99 -36.11
N ALA A 6 33.93 -68.68 -36.13
CA ALA A 6 33.82 -67.85 -34.93
C ALA A 6 32.79 -66.73 -35.17
N GLY A 7 31.67 -66.75 -34.44
CA GLY A 7 30.65 -65.71 -34.49
C GLY A 7 30.80 -64.73 -33.32
N THR A 8 30.63 -63.44 -33.58
CA THR A 8 30.66 -62.40 -32.53
C THR A 8 29.24 -62.08 -32.08
N ILE A 9 28.93 -62.33 -30.82
CA ILE A 9 27.64 -61.96 -30.21
C ILE A 9 27.69 -60.51 -29.75
N LEU A 10 26.83 -59.66 -30.33
CA LEU A 10 26.64 -58.29 -29.90
C LEU A 10 25.59 -58.22 -28.78
N ALA A 11 26.02 -58.08 -27.54
CA ALA A 11 25.13 -57.93 -26.40
C ALA A 11 24.56 -56.50 -26.32
N MET A 12 23.30 -56.31 -26.71
CA MET A 12 22.57 -55.06 -26.46
C MET A 12 22.21 -54.97 -24.97
N PHE A 13 22.86 -54.05 -24.24
CA PHE A 13 22.38 -53.64 -22.92
C PHE A 13 21.14 -52.76 -23.06
N LEU A 14 19.96 -53.38 -23.01
CA LEU A 14 18.70 -52.69 -22.77
C LEU A 14 18.65 -52.22 -21.31
N THR A 15 19.18 -51.03 -21.04
CA THR A 15 18.89 -50.32 -19.79
C THR A 15 17.44 -49.85 -19.83
N ALA A 16 16.54 -50.68 -19.30
CA ALA A 16 15.17 -50.28 -18.99
C ALA A 16 15.19 -49.24 -17.85
N GLY A 17 15.40 -47.97 -18.22
CA GLY A 17 15.16 -46.85 -17.34
C GLY A 17 13.68 -46.83 -16.98
N ALA A 18 13.36 -47.09 -15.71
CA ALA A 18 11.99 -46.95 -15.22
C ALA A 18 11.56 -45.49 -15.43
N ALA A 19 10.58 -45.27 -16.31
CA ALA A 19 10.05 -43.95 -16.59
C ALA A 19 9.45 -43.38 -15.29
N GLN A 20 10.13 -42.41 -14.70
CA GLN A 20 9.74 -41.81 -13.44
C GLN A 20 8.43 -41.02 -13.66
N ALA A 21 7.44 -41.23 -12.79
CA ALA A 21 6.14 -40.58 -12.92
C ALA A 21 6.28 -39.05 -12.92
N ALA A 22 5.58 -38.40 -13.84
CA ALA A 22 5.54 -36.95 -13.95
C ALA A 22 4.61 -36.34 -12.89
N VAL A 23 4.76 -35.04 -12.64
CA VAL A 23 3.80 -34.28 -11.80
C VAL A 23 2.68 -33.76 -12.69
N VAL A 24 1.59 -34.50 -12.76
CA VAL A 24 0.39 -34.11 -13.50
C VAL A 24 -0.42 -33.12 -12.68
N VAL A 25 -0.94 -32.07 -13.31
CA VAL A 25 -1.78 -31.06 -12.65
C VAL A 25 -3.07 -30.86 -13.44
N GLU A 26 -4.20 -31.11 -12.81
CA GLU A 26 -5.52 -31.13 -13.46
C GLU A 26 -6.60 -30.56 -12.55
N ARG A 27 -7.77 -30.27 -13.14
CA ARG A 27 -8.91 -29.64 -12.45
C ARG A 27 -10.21 -30.43 -12.59
N TRP A 28 -10.88 -30.60 -11.45
CA TRP A 28 -12.19 -31.20 -11.26
C TRP A 28 -13.21 -30.13 -10.89
N GLY A 29 -14.32 -30.03 -11.62
CA GLY A 29 -15.31 -28.97 -11.44
C GLY A 29 -16.56 -29.18 -12.28
N ILE A 30 -17.33 -28.10 -12.51
CA ILE A 30 -18.52 -28.13 -13.35
C ILE A 30 -18.15 -27.78 -14.81
N SER A 31 -17.73 -26.54 -15.06
CA SER A 31 -17.44 -26.04 -16.42
C SER A 31 -16.26 -25.07 -16.45
N GLY A 32 -15.87 -24.65 -17.66
CA GLY A 32 -14.70 -23.79 -17.90
C GLY A 32 -13.45 -24.60 -18.28
N HIS A 33 -12.27 -24.06 -17.96
CA HIS A 33 -10.97 -24.65 -18.31
C HIS A 33 -10.60 -25.80 -17.36
N LEU A 34 -11.24 -26.96 -17.57
CA LEU A 34 -11.15 -28.17 -16.75
C LEU A 34 -10.75 -29.39 -17.60
N GLN A 35 -10.06 -30.35 -16.98
CA GLN A 35 -9.78 -31.66 -17.58
C GLN A 35 -10.90 -32.65 -17.25
N HIS A 36 -11.51 -32.50 -16.06
CA HIS A 36 -12.57 -33.35 -15.56
C HIS A 36 -13.85 -32.53 -15.31
N PRO A 37 -14.59 -32.12 -16.38
CA PRO A 37 -15.84 -31.37 -16.25
C PRO A 37 -16.98 -32.23 -15.70
N ASN A 38 -18.03 -31.59 -15.16
CA ASN A 38 -19.18 -32.23 -14.51
C ASN A 38 -18.84 -33.19 -13.34
N THR A 39 -17.65 -33.07 -12.74
CA THR A 39 -17.22 -33.92 -11.61
C THR A 39 -17.53 -33.32 -10.24
N LEU A 40 -17.89 -32.04 -10.16
CA LEU A 40 -18.39 -31.40 -8.94
C LEU A 40 -19.92 -31.32 -8.95
N LEU A 41 -20.55 -31.80 -7.88
CA LEU A 41 -21.99 -31.66 -7.64
C LEU A 41 -22.26 -31.07 -6.26
N TYR A 42 -23.26 -30.18 -6.19
CA TYR A 42 -23.74 -29.59 -4.94
C TYR A 42 -24.98 -30.35 -4.45
N GLU A 43 -24.97 -30.76 -3.18
CA GLU A 43 -26.06 -31.49 -2.53
C GLU A 43 -26.46 -30.76 -1.23
N LEU A 44 -27.71 -30.29 -1.14
CA LEU A 44 -28.22 -29.64 0.07
C LEU A 44 -28.26 -30.63 1.24
N ALA A 45 -27.74 -30.23 2.40
CA ALA A 45 -27.72 -31.03 3.64
C ALA A 45 -28.55 -30.38 4.76
N GLY A 46 -29.64 -29.69 4.39
CA GLY A 46 -30.48 -28.94 5.32
C GLY A 46 -29.70 -27.84 6.04
N GLU A 47 -29.92 -27.70 7.34
CA GLU A 47 -29.26 -26.69 8.19
C GLU A 47 -27.73 -26.86 8.31
N ALA A 48 -27.18 -28.01 7.92
CA ALA A 48 -25.73 -28.23 7.94
C ALA A 48 -24.98 -27.46 6.84
N GLY A 49 -25.68 -26.99 5.80
CA GLY A 49 -25.12 -26.29 4.63
C GLY A 49 -25.16 -27.12 3.35
N THR A 50 -24.23 -26.87 2.44
CA THR A 50 -24.17 -27.51 1.11
C THR A 50 -22.96 -28.42 0.99
N VAL A 51 -23.18 -29.70 0.66
CA VAL A 51 -22.10 -30.65 0.37
C VAL A 51 -21.62 -30.48 -1.07
N MET A 52 -20.33 -30.24 -1.23
CA MET A 52 -19.60 -30.40 -2.48
C MET A 52 -19.12 -31.84 -2.58
N ARG A 53 -19.63 -32.59 -3.57
CA ARG A 53 -19.14 -33.92 -3.92
C ARG A 53 -18.31 -33.84 -5.20
N PHE A 54 -17.04 -34.21 -5.09
CA PHE A 54 -16.13 -34.39 -6.21
C PHE A 54 -16.07 -35.87 -6.61
N ASP A 55 -16.24 -36.17 -7.89
CA ASP A 55 -15.89 -37.46 -8.49
C ASP A 55 -14.39 -37.48 -8.81
N LEU A 56 -13.66 -38.38 -8.15
CA LEU A 56 -12.21 -38.55 -8.27
C LEU A 56 -11.88 -39.87 -9.00
N SER A 57 -12.79 -40.41 -9.81
CA SER A 57 -12.58 -41.67 -10.53
C SER A 57 -11.41 -41.64 -11.51
N ALA A 58 -11.11 -40.47 -12.07
CA ALA A 58 -9.94 -40.25 -12.94
C ALA A 58 -8.60 -40.21 -12.17
N LEU A 59 -8.60 -39.89 -10.87
CA LEU A 59 -7.38 -39.84 -10.07
C LEU A 59 -6.85 -41.26 -9.83
N PRO A 60 -5.58 -41.58 -10.16
CA PRO A 60 -5.06 -42.94 -10.01
C PRO A 60 -5.05 -43.40 -8.54
N LYS A 61 -5.49 -44.64 -8.30
CA LYS A 61 -5.64 -45.18 -6.93
C LYS A 61 -4.29 -45.21 -6.21
N GLY A 62 -4.20 -44.58 -5.04
CA GLY A 62 -2.97 -44.53 -4.26
C GLY A 62 -1.90 -43.59 -4.83
N THR A 63 -2.21 -42.75 -5.82
CA THR A 63 -1.24 -41.76 -6.32
C THR A 63 -0.79 -40.82 -5.22
N LYS A 64 0.47 -40.41 -5.29
CA LYS A 64 1.05 -39.44 -4.39
C LYS A 64 0.59 -38.03 -4.79
N VAL A 65 -0.15 -37.39 -3.90
CA VAL A 65 -0.63 -36.01 -4.07
C VAL A 65 0.38 -35.04 -3.48
N TYR A 66 0.89 -34.15 -4.32
CA TYR A 66 1.85 -33.10 -3.99
C TYR A 66 1.17 -31.84 -3.47
N ARG A 67 0.12 -31.38 -4.16
CA ARG A 67 -0.65 -30.16 -3.85
C ARG A 67 -2.11 -30.37 -4.23
N ALA A 68 -3.04 -29.79 -3.47
CA ALA A 68 -4.40 -29.56 -3.97
C ALA A 68 -4.92 -28.18 -3.55
N ARG A 69 -5.60 -27.50 -4.49
CA ARG A 69 -6.10 -26.12 -4.33
C ARG A 69 -7.59 -26.07 -4.67
N LEU A 70 -8.42 -25.60 -3.75
CA LEU A 70 -9.85 -25.42 -3.98
C LEU A 70 -10.16 -23.93 -4.22
N PHE A 71 -10.65 -23.63 -5.42
CA PHE A 71 -10.90 -22.27 -5.89
C PHE A 71 -12.38 -21.90 -5.80
N PHE A 72 -12.65 -20.70 -5.30
CA PHE A 72 -13.97 -20.06 -5.37
C PHE A 72 -13.84 -18.71 -6.05
N PHE A 73 -14.86 -18.35 -6.84
CA PHE A 73 -14.92 -17.07 -7.54
C PHE A 73 -16.13 -16.30 -7.01
N ARG A 74 -15.91 -15.13 -6.42
CA ARG A 74 -16.98 -14.23 -5.97
C ARG A 74 -16.77 -12.83 -6.54
N GLY A 75 -17.87 -12.18 -6.90
CA GLY A 75 -17.86 -10.77 -7.27
C GLY A 75 -17.68 -9.86 -6.04
N GLY A 76 -17.39 -8.59 -6.30
CA GLY A 76 -17.28 -7.56 -5.26
C GLY A 76 -15.93 -7.51 -4.53
N ARG A 77 -15.82 -6.52 -3.64
CA ARG A 77 -14.60 -6.20 -2.88
C ARG A 77 -14.44 -7.05 -1.62
N TYR A 78 -15.57 -7.29 -0.95
CA TYR A 78 -15.68 -8.03 0.30
C TYR A 78 -16.85 -8.99 0.23
N GLY A 79 -16.84 -9.97 1.11
CA GLY A 79 -18.00 -10.80 1.47
C GLY A 79 -17.70 -11.52 2.77
N SER A 80 -18.71 -12.15 3.37
CA SER A 80 -18.56 -12.96 4.58
C SER A 80 -17.57 -14.12 4.40
N ALA A 81 -17.10 -14.72 5.49
CA ALA A 81 -16.21 -15.88 5.42
C ALA A 81 -16.88 -17.11 4.81
N PHE A 82 -16.10 -17.87 4.04
CA PHE A 82 -16.42 -19.28 3.77
C PHE A 82 -15.99 -20.13 4.98
N GLU A 83 -16.72 -21.22 5.23
CA GLU A 83 -16.36 -22.26 6.19
C GLU A 83 -16.47 -23.62 5.49
N VAL A 84 -15.34 -24.09 4.94
CA VAL A 84 -15.25 -25.33 4.15
C VAL A 84 -14.67 -26.44 5.01
N VAL A 85 -15.41 -27.53 5.22
CA VAL A 85 -15.05 -28.59 6.17
C VAL A 85 -15.00 -29.97 5.47
N PRO A 86 -13.90 -30.74 5.54
CA PRO A 86 -13.89 -32.14 5.12
C PRO A 86 -14.94 -32.95 5.87
N VAL A 87 -15.74 -33.74 5.16
CA VAL A 87 -16.79 -34.59 5.75
C VAL A 87 -16.79 -36.01 5.20
N ARG A 88 -17.47 -36.91 5.91
CA ARG A 88 -17.78 -38.27 5.47
C ARG A 88 -19.23 -38.60 5.82
N ARG A 89 -19.85 -39.52 5.08
CA ARG A 89 -21.19 -40.06 5.39
C ARG A 89 -21.07 -41.31 6.26
N GLU A 90 -21.79 -41.36 7.39
CA GLU A 90 -21.77 -42.53 8.28
C GLU A 90 -22.68 -43.65 7.77
N GLY A 91 -22.10 -44.74 7.25
CA GLY A 91 -22.84 -45.88 6.69
C GLY A 91 -23.05 -45.86 5.17
N GLY A 92 -22.44 -44.91 4.45
CA GLY A 92 -22.30 -44.95 2.98
C GLY A 92 -23.53 -44.63 2.13
N SER A 93 -24.76 -44.61 2.69
CA SER A 93 -25.96 -44.13 1.99
C SER A 93 -25.87 -42.62 1.67
N LYS A 94 -26.66 -42.11 0.72
CA LYS A 94 -26.74 -40.66 0.42
C LYS A 94 -27.36 -39.86 1.57
N ASP A 95 -28.32 -40.45 2.26
CA ASP A 95 -29.10 -39.80 3.33
C ASP A 95 -28.47 -40.02 4.73
N ALA A 96 -27.28 -40.61 4.77
CA ALA A 96 -26.53 -40.84 5.99
C ALA A 96 -26.04 -39.54 6.64
N PRO A 97 -25.97 -39.48 8.00
CA PRO A 97 -25.42 -38.34 8.71
C PRO A 97 -24.01 -37.95 8.24
N LEU A 98 -23.79 -36.65 8.10
CA LEU A 98 -22.48 -36.07 7.79
C LEU A 98 -21.66 -35.89 9.07
N LYS A 99 -20.43 -36.38 9.05
CA LYS A 99 -19.46 -36.19 10.13
C LYS A 99 -18.22 -35.51 9.63
N ALA A 100 -17.70 -34.56 10.41
CA ALA A 100 -16.42 -33.93 10.12
C ALA A 100 -15.30 -34.98 10.05
N ALA A 101 -14.54 -34.96 8.96
CA ALA A 101 -13.40 -35.82 8.71
C ALA A 101 -12.04 -35.10 8.92
N GLY A 102 -12.07 -33.80 9.27
CA GLY A 102 -10.89 -32.99 9.52
C GLY A 102 -11.24 -31.60 10.04
N ARG A 103 -10.22 -30.75 10.17
CA ARG A 103 -10.40 -29.31 10.46
C ARG A 103 -10.91 -28.58 9.20
N PRO A 104 -11.57 -27.40 9.34
CA PRO A 104 -11.87 -26.56 8.19
C PRO A 104 -10.61 -26.26 7.37
N LEU A 105 -10.76 -26.16 6.04
CA LEU A 105 -9.65 -25.84 5.15
C LEU A 105 -9.14 -24.42 5.40
N ALA A 106 -7.83 -24.22 5.30
CA ALA A 106 -7.20 -22.92 5.47
C ALA A 106 -7.05 -22.18 4.12
N LEU A 107 -7.18 -20.86 4.13
CA LEU A 107 -6.85 -20.04 2.96
C LEU A 107 -5.34 -19.93 2.78
N ALA A 108 -4.86 -20.10 1.55
CA ALA A 108 -3.45 -20.02 1.22
C ALA A 108 -2.94 -18.56 1.19
N ALA A 109 -2.05 -18.23 2.11
CA ALA A 109 -1.29 -16.97 2.10
C ALA A 109 -0.30 -16.93 0.92
N PRO A 110 0.16 -15.73 0.48
CA PRO A 110 -0.24 -14.39 0.92
C PRO A 110 -1.41 -13.81 0.12
N TYR A 111 -1.91 -14.51 -0.91
CA TYR A 111 -2.94 -13.99 -1.81
C TYR A 111 -4.37 -14.29 -1.33
N TYR A 112 -4.56 -15.35 -0.54
CA TYR A 112 -5.85 -15.77 0.03
C TYR A 112 -6.96 -15.95 -1.04
N ARG A 113 -6.58 -16.47 -2.21
CA ARG A 113 -7.44 -16.69 -3.40
C ARG A 113 -7.97 -18.13 -3.55
N TRP A 114 -7.46 -19.07 -2.77
CA TRP A 114 -7.90 -20.47 -2.74
C TRP A 114 -7.70 -21.07 -1.35
N PHE A 115 -8.40 -22.17 -1.09
CA PHE A 115 -8.19 -23.02 0.08
C PHE A 115 -7.13 -24.08 -0.22
N ASP A 116 -6.27 -24.35 0.75
CA ASP A 116 -5.38 -25.53 0.71
C ASP A 116 -6.19 -26.79 1.03
N ALA A 117 -6.26 -27.69 0.06
CA ALA A 117 -6.94 -28.98 0.16
C ALA A 117 -5.95 -30.16 0.14
N THR A 118 -4.64 -29.90 0.22
CA THR A 118 -3.59 -30.89 -0.04
C THR A 118 -3.70 -32.13 0.85
N GLU A 119 -3.82 -31.96 2.17
CA GLU A 119 -3.89 -33.10 3.10
C GLU A 119 -5.19 -33.90 2.97
N VAL A 120 -6.33 -33.25 2.72
CA VAL A 120 -7.60 -33.95 2.56
C VAL A 120 -7.62 -34.77 1.27
N VAL A 121 -7.13 -34.22 0.15
CA VAL A 121 -7.04 -34.93 -1.13
C VAL A 121 -6.00 -36.05 -1.07
N ARG A 122 -4.86 -35.85 -0.39
CA ARG A 122 -3.88 -36.93 -0.13
C ARG A 122 -4.50 -38.07 0.69
N GLY A 123 -5.34 -37.75 1.69
CA GLY A 123 -6.11 -38.73 2.44
C GLY A 123 -7.08 -39.54 1.57
N TRP A 124 -7.83 -38.88 0.67
CA TRP A 124 -8.71 -39.54 -0.28
C TRP A 124 -7.95 -40.46 -1.25
N ALA A 125 -6.88 -39.96 -1.87
CA ALA A 125 -6.05 -40.70 -2.82
C ALA A 125 -5.38 -41.93 -2.18
N GLY A 126 -4.79 -41.76 -0.99
CA GLY A 126 -4.14 -42.83 -0.23
C GLY A 126 -5.13 -43.91 0.25
N ALA A 127 -6.35 -43.52 0.62
CA ALA A 127 -7.44 -44.46 0.92
C ALA A 127 -8.07 -45.08 -0.34
N GLY A 128 -7.65 -44.68 -1.56
CA GLY A 128 -8.21 -45.15 -2.82
C GLY A 128 -9.67 -44.73 -3.04
N GLN A 129 -10.12 -43.64 -2.41
CA GLN A 129 -11.49 -43.14 -2.53
C GLN A 129 -11.73 -42.57 -3.93
N ARG A 130 -12.88 -42.92 -4.51
CA ARG A 130 -13.34 -42.38 -5.80
C ARG A 130 -14.22 -41.14 -5.67
N GLN A 131 -14.50 -40.70 -4.44
CA GLN A 131 -15.29 -39.51 -4.18
C GLN A 131 -14.68 -38.72 -3.02
N GLY A 132 -14.62 -37.41 -3.16
CA GLY A 132 -14.24 -36.47 -2.11
C GLY A 132 -15.46 -35.65 -1.66
N LEU A 133 -15.64 -35.46 -0.35
CA LEU A 133 -16.76 -34.70 0.21
C LEU A 133 -16.26 -33.53 1.08
N LEU A 134 -16.68 -32.31 0.72
CA LEU A 134 -16.50 -31.10 1.53
C LEU A 134 -17.88 -30.52 1.86
N LEU A 135 -18.05 -29.97 3.05
CA LEU A 135 -19.24 -29.26 3.48
C LEU A 135 -18.96 -27.76 3.50
N LEU A 136 -19.70 -27.00 2.71
CA LEU A 136 -19.85 -25.56 2.82
C LEU A 136 -20.83 -25.27 3.97
N ARG A 137 -20.31 -25.20 5.21
CA ARG A 137 -21.11 -24.84 6.39
C ARG A 137 -21.51 -23.36 6.34
N LYS A 138 -20.64 -22.53 5.78
CA LYS A 138 -20.91 -21.13 5.43
C LYS A 138 -20.34 -20.85 4.05
N ALA A 139 -21.14 -20.20 3.20
CA ALA A 139 -20.69 -19.67 1.93
C ALA A 139 -21.39 -18.31 1.69
N PRO A 140 -20.65 -17.22 1.43
CA PRO A 140 -21.22 -16.02 0.82
C PRO A 140 -21.61 -16.33 -0.64
N ALA A 141 -22.27 -15.40 -1.33
CA ALA A 141 -22.54 -15.56 -2.77
C ALA A 141 -21.23 -15.77 -3.58
N PHE A 142 -21.24 -16.75 -4.48
CA PHE A 142 -20.12 -17.14 -5.34
C PHE A 142 -20.63 -17.77 -6.65
N THR A 143 -19.77 -17.85 -7.66
CA THR A 143 -20.08 -18.44 -8.96
C THR A 143 -19.83 -19.95 -8.91
N GLU A 144 -20.86 -20.71 -8.52
CA GLU A 144 -20.81 -22.18 -8.36
C GLU A 144 -20.19 -22.91 -9.56
N GLY A 145 -20.57 -22.54 -10.79
CA GLY A 145 -20.08 -23.18 -12.02
C GLY A 145 -18.59 -23.00 -12.31
N GLN A 146 -17.96 -21.96 -11.75
CA GLN A 146 -16.52 -21.70 -11.89
C GLN A 146 -15.68 -22.33 -10.77
N THR A 147 -16.33 -22.94 -9.78
CA THR A 147 -15.63 -23.58 -8.64
C THR A 147 -14.98 -24.88 -9.08
N TYR A 148 -13.70 -25.06 -8.73
CA TYR A 148 -12.96 -26.28 -9.05
C TYR A 148 -11.93 -26.63 -7.98
N LEU A 149 -11.62 -27.93 -7.92
CA LEU A 149 -10.50 -28.50 -7.19
C LEU A 149 -9.37 -28.80 -8.19
N GLU A 150 -8.23 -28.14 -8.03
CA GLU A 150 -7.00 -28.46 -8.75
C GLU A 150 -6.15 -29.43 -7.92
N ILE A 151 -5.62 -30.49 -8.54
CA ILE A 151 -4.76 -31.49 -7.87
C ILE A 151 -3.47 -31.66 -8.68
N ALA A 152 -2.32 -31.60 -7.98
CA ALA A 152 -1.02 -31.98 -8.51
C ALA A 152 -0.59 -33.34 -7.92
N TYR A 153 -0.34 -34.33 -8.78
CA TYR A 153 -0.15 -35.73 -8.38
C TYR A 153 0.82 -36.50 -9.30
N GLU A 154 1.24 -37.71 -8.90
CA GLU A 154 2.08 -38.58 -9.75
C GLU A 154 1.26 -39.27 -10.84
N GLY A 155 1.62 -39.04 -12.11
CA GLY A 155 0.91 -39.59 -13.26
C GLY A 155 1.73 -39.53 -14.56
N GLN A 156 1.04 -39.62 -15.69
CA GLN A 156 1.60 -39.40 -17.03
C GLN A 156 1.00 -38.11 -17.60
N LEU A 157 1.87 -37.18 -18.00
CA LEU A 157 1.45 -35.91 -18.57
C LEU A 157 1.27 -36.05 -20.07
N GLU A 158 0.02 -36.09 -20.53
CA GLU A 158 -0.32 -36.09 -21.95
C GLU A 158 -0.25 -34.68 -22.52
N SER A 159 0.34 -34.53 -23.73
CA SER A 159 0.38 -33.27 -24.49
C SER A 159 0.82 -32.03 -23.68
N PRO A 160 2.04 -32.02 -23.10
CA PRO A 160 2.52 -30.89 -22.29
C PRO A 160 2.46 -29.57 -23.07
N PRO A 161 1.97 -28.47 -22.46
CA PRO A 161 1.90 -27.18 -23.15
C PRO A 161 3.29 -26.62 -23.45
N LYS A 162 3.41 -25.76 -24.47
CA LYS A 162 4.66 -25.05 -24.81
C LYS A 162 5.29 -24.46 -23.55
N GLN A 163 6.57 -24.74 -23.31
CA GLN A 163 7.30 -24.29 -22.12
C GLN A 163 7.80 -22.83 -22.23
N VAL A 164 7.94 -22.15 -21.10
CA VAL A 164 8.66 -20.86 -21.01
C VAL A 164 10.17 -21.05 -21.26
N SER A 165 10.90 -19.96 -21.51
CA SER A 165 12.35 -20.01 -21.68
C SER A 165 13.05 -18.77 -21.13
N GLN A 166 14.38 -18.74 -21.17
CA GLN A 166 15.20 -17.61 -20.73
C GLN A 166 14.91 -17.15 -19.29
N VAL A 167 14.58 -18.09 -18.38
CA VAL A 167 14.38 -17.79 -16.97
C VAL A 167 15.69 -17.27 -16.36
N LYS A 168 15.63 -16.09 -15.77
CA LYS A 168 16.72 -15.44 -15.03
C LYS A 168 16.19 -14.98 -13.68
N ALA A 169 17.04 -15.04 -12.66
CA ALA A 169 16.73 -14.48 -11.35
C ALA A 169 17.95 -13.84 -10.70
N PHE A 170 17.71 -12.79 -9.92
CA PHE A 170 18.73 -12.18 -9.06
C PHE A 170 18.10 -11.64 -7.76
N CYS A 171 18.89 -11.54 -6.69
CA CYS A 171 18.46 -10.96 -5.42
C CYS A 171 19.03 -9.55 -5.24
N ARG A 172 18.18 -8.56 -4.94
CA ARG A 172 18.56 -7.18 -4.58
C ARG A 172 17.60 -6.67 -3.50
N ALA A 173 18.12 -5.94 -2.50
CA ALA A 173 17.30 -5.25 -1.49
C ALA A 173 16.18 -6.11 -0.86
N GLY A 174 16.50 -7.34 -0.45
CA GLY A 174 15.50 -8.22 0.16
C GLY A 174 14.48 -8.82 -0.80
N GLN A 175 14.66 -8.67 -2.11
CA GLN A 175 13.75 -9.17 -3.12
C GLN A 175 14.45 -10.00 -4.18
N VAL A 176 13.79 -11.05 -4.65
CA VAL A 176 14.20 -11.80 -5.85
C VAL A 176 13.35 -11.35 -7.02
N PHE A 177 14.01 -10.84 -8.06
CA PHE A 177 13.41 -10.51 -9.35
C PHE A 177 13.58 -11.73 -10.26
N ILE A 178 12.49 -12.20 -10.87
CA ILE A 178 12.47 -13.35 -11.78
C ILE A 178 11.86 -12.90 -13.10
N THR A 179 12.62 -13.02 -14.18
CA THR A 179 12.20 -12.66 -15.54
C THR A 179 12.25 -13.87 -16.44
N PHE A 180 11.32 -13.99 -17.39
CA PHE A 180 11.23 -15.14 -18.29
C PHE A 180 10.58 -14.75 -19.63
N ARG A 181 10.90 -15.48 -20.70
CA ARG A 181 10.21 -15.32 -22.00
C ARG A 181 8.84 -15.99 -21.92
N GLU A 182 7.79 -15.19 -22.10
CA GLU A 182 6.41 -15.63 -22.15
C GLU A 182 6.15 -16.54 -23.38
N ILE A 183 5.20 -17.47 -23.25
CA ILE A 183 4.84 -18.37 -24.36
C ILE A 183 3.88 -17.73 -25.34
N GLU A 184 3.09 -16.77 -24.83
CA GLU A 184 2.26 -15.83 -25.59
C GLU A 184 3.10 -14.62 -26.00
N ASP A 185 3.00 -14.21 -27.27
CA ASP A 185 3.67 -13.02 -27.77
C ASP A 185 2.68 -11.86 -27.91
N TYR A 186 2.34 -11.27 -26.76
CA TYR A 186 1.50 -10.07 -26.68
C TYR A 186 2.14 -8.83 -27.34
N ASP A 187 3.43 -8.87 -27.68
CA ASP A 187 4.17 -7.73 -28.21
C ASP A 187 4.42 -7.84 -29.72
N THR A 188 4.23 -9.04 -30.31
CA THR A 188 4.66 -9.37 -31.69
C THR A 188 6.12 -9.00 -31.97
N ALA A 189 6.98 -9.21 -30.95
CA ALA A 189 8.37 -8.77 -30.92
C ALA A 189 8.62 -7.27 -31.26
N LYS A 190 7.61 -6.39 -31.14
CA LYS A 190 7.78 -4.94 -31.35
C LYS A 190 8.49 -4.28 -30.16
N ASP A 191 9.53 -3.51 -30.44
CA ASP A 191 10.20 -2.69 -29.42
C ASP A 191 9.27 -1.60 -28.85
N LYS A 192 8.41 -1.03 -29.69
CA LYS A 192 7.44 0.02 -29.35
C LYS A 192 6.03 -0.42 -29.75
N MET A 193 5.33 -1.07 -28.82
CA MET A 193 3.88 -1.32 -28.92
C MET A 193 3.11 -0.16 -28.29
N THR A 194 1.93 0.17 -28.81
CA THR A 194 1.07 1.21 -28.21
C THR A 194 -0.02 0.63 -27.29
N TRP A 195 -0.58 1.46 -26.40
CA TRP A 195 -1.71 1.06 -25.57
C TRP A 195 -2.97 0.67 -26.36
N GLY A 196 -3.20 1.26 -27.54
CA GLY A 196 -4.29 0.84 -28.43
C GLY A 196 -4.08 -0.57 -29.00
N GLU A 197 -2.85 -0.91 -29.38
CA GLU A 197 -2.49 -2.26 -29.84
C GLU A 197 -2.54 -3.31 -28.72
N LEU A 198 -2.10 -2.93 -27.51
CA LEU A 198 -2.01 -3.83 -26.37
C LEU A 198 -3.38 -4.09 -25.70
N ALA A 199 -4.19 -3.05 -25.50
CA ALA A 199 -5.51 -3.18 -24.87
C ALA A 199 -6.44 -4.09 -25.68
N GLY A 200 -6.31 -4.13 -27.01
CA GLY A 200 -7.04 -5.06 -27.87
C GLY A 200 -6.74 -6.55 -27.63
N ARG A 201 -5.65 -6.88 -26.91
CA ARG A 201 -5.23 -8.26 -26.61
C ARG A 201 -5.60 -8.73 -25.20
N PHE A 202 -5.93 -7.81 -24.30
CA PHE A 202 -6.39 -8.10 -22.94
C PHE A 202 -7.93 -7.94 -22.85
N GLN A 203 -8.53 -8.57 -21.84
CA GLN A 203 -9.96 -8.38 -21.52
C GLN A 203 -10.15 -7.03 -20.81
N GLY A 204 -9.15 -6.63 -20.02
CA GLY A 204 -9.06 -5.34 -19.34
C GLY A 204 -7.68 -5.13 -18.72
N LEU A 205 -7.53 -4.02 -18.01
CA LEU A 205 -6.36 -3.73 -17.18
C LEU A 205 -6.86 -3.38 -15.77
N ASP A 206 -6.23 -3.94 -14.74
CA ASP A 206 -6.56 -3.66 -13.35
C ASP A 206 -5.33 -3.22 -12.53
N TYR A 207 -5.56 -2.95 -11.25
CA TYR A 207 -4.53 -2.50 -10.31
C TYR A 207 -3.48 -3.58 -9.99
N GLY A 208 -3.78 -4.86 -10.22
CA GLY A 208 -2.88 -6.00 -10.09
C GLY A 208 -2.05 -6.26 -11.35
N GLY A 209 -2.58 -5.99 -12.54
CA GLY A 209 -1.89 -6.18 -13.82
C GLY A 209 -2.83 -6.18 -15.03
N PRO A 210 -2.41 -6.76 -16.17
CA PRO A 210 -3.32 -7.07 -17.25
C PRO A 210 -4.32 -8.17 -16.87
N VAL A 211 -5.54 -8.09 -17.39
CA VAL A 211 -6.53 -9.17 -17.30
C VAL A 211 -6.53 -9.92 -18.64
N PRO A 212 -6.00 -11.16 -18.72
CA PRO A 212 -5.95 -11.91 -19.97
C PRO A 212 -7.33 -12.20 -20.57
N ARG A 213 -7.38 -12.39 -21.89
CA ARG A 213 -8.53 -13.00 -22.58
C ARG A 213 -8.40 -14.51 -22.49
N ASP A 214 -8.93 -15.08 -21.41
CA ASP A 214 -8.82 -16.52 -21.16
C ASP A 214 -9.84 -17.34 -21.98
N GLU A 215 -10.83 -16.72 -22.62
CA GLU A 215 -11.90 -17.42 -23.35
C GLU A 215 -11.42 -18.48 -24.37
N PRO A 216 -10.41 -18.22 -25.24
CA PRO A 216 -9.88 -19.26 -26.13
C PRO A 216 -9.00 -20.29 -25.42
N ARG A 217 -8.26 -19.86 -24.39
CA ARG A 217 -7.47 -20.69 -23.46
C ARG A 217 -7.00 -19.86 -22.28
N GLU A 218 -7.05 -20.43 -21.08
CA GLU A 218 -6.40 -19.82 -19.92
C GLU A 218 -4.89 -20.06 -19.99
N VAL A 219 -4.07 -19.01 -19.91
CA VAL A 219 -2.61 -19.13 -19.79
C VAL A 219 -2.11 -18.49 -18.52
N ARG A 220 -1.23 -19.20 -17.80
CA ARG A 220 -0.57 -18.76 -16.57
C ARG A 220 0.89 -19.22 -16.55
N TYR A 221 1.69 -18.57 -15.72
CA TYR A 221 3.06 -18.98 -15.42
C TYR A 221 3.20 -19.26 -13.93
N ARG A 222 3.63 -20.47 -13.56
CA ARG A 222 3.74 -20.92 -12.17
C ARG A 222 5.19 -20.86 -11.73
N VAL A 223 5.44 -20.11 -10.65
CA VAL A 223 6.78 -19.87 -10.11
C VAL A 223 7.01 -20.77 -8.90
N TYR A 224 7.99 -21.65 -9.00
CA TYR A 224 8.37 -22.59 -7.96
C TYR A 224 9.69 -22.21 -7.29
N THR A 225 9.85 -22.59 -6.02
CA THR A 225 11.13 -22.48 -5.27
C THR A 225 11.43 -23.76 -4.49
N HIS A 226 12.72 -24.10 -4.36
CA HIS A 226 13.20 -25.23 -3.57
C HIS A 226 14.61 -24.92 -3.02
N ASP A 227 15.02 -25.52 -1.90
CA ASP A 227 16.43 -25.50 -1.44
C ASP A 227 17.40 -26.34 -2.32
N LYS A 228 16.88 -27.21 -3.19
CA LYS A 228 17.64 -28.11 -4.09
C LYS A 228 17.34 -27.78 -5.56
N PRO A 229 18.18 -28.22 -6.53
CA PRO A 229 17.89 -28.05 -7.95
C PRO A 229 16.49 -28.58 -8.32
N ILE A 230 15.72 -27.76 -9.03
CA ILE A 230 14.40 -28.14 -9.53
C ILE A 230 14.57 -28.89 -10.86
N THR A 231 13.93 -30.05 -10.93
CA THR A 231 13.94 -31.02 -12.05
C THR A 231 12.53 -31.61 -12.16
N ALA A 232 12.22 -32.35 -13.23
CA ALA A 232 10.94 -33.07 -13.33
C ALA A 232 10.68 -34.01 -12.12
N ALA A 233 11.74 -34.58 -11.52
CA ALA A 233 11.64 -35.44 -10.33
C ALA A 233 11.51 -34.68 -8.99
N THR A 234 11.87 -33.40 -8.93
CA THR A 234 11.85 -32.58 -7.70
C THR A 234 10.82 -31.44 -7.71
N ILE A 235 10.21 -31.11 -8.86
CA ILE A 235 9.21 -30.04 -8.96
C ILE A 235 7.98 -30.27 -8.07
N GLY A 236 7.52 -31.51 -7.91
CA GLY A 236 6.41 -31.84 -7.00
C GLY A 236 6.73 -31.58 -5.52
N GLN A 237 8.01 -31.53 -5.14
CA GLN A 237 8.46 -31.21 -3.78
C GLN A 237 8.74 -29.71 -3.60
N SER A 238 8.62 -28.91 -4.67
CA SER A 238 8.87 -27.46 -4.67
C SER A 238 7.67 -26.67 -4.15
N GLU A 239 7.94 -25.56 -3.48
CA GLU A 239 6.91 -24.61 -3.05
C GLU A 239 6.44 -23.77 -4.25
N LEU A 240 5.12 -23.74 -4.51
CA LEU A 240 4.52 -22.84 -5.49
C LEU A 240 4.36 -21.44 -4.86
N LEU A 241 5.18 -20.48 -5.29
CA LEU A 241 5.18 -19.11 -4.76
C LEU A 241 4.06 -18.24 -5.35
N ALA A 242 3.81 -18.39 -6.66
CA ALA A 242 2.86 -17.56 -7.37
C ALA A 242 2.37 -18.21 -8.67
N GLU A 243 1.21 -17.74 -9.09
CA GLU A 243 0.69 -17.89 -10.44
C GLU A 243 0.63 -16.49 -11.06
N VAL A 244 1.25 -16.33 -12.23
CA VAL A 244 1.51 -15.05 -12.89
C VAL A 244 0.75 -15.02 -14.22
N VAL A 245 0.07 -13.91 -14.49
CA VAL A 245 -0.66 -13.70 -15.75
C VAL A 245 0.28 -13.23 -16.87
N PRO A 246 -0.02 -13.52 -18.14
CA PRO A 246 0.68 -12.94 -19.27
C PRO A 246 0.64 -11.40 -19.31
N GLY A 247 1.66 -10.81 -19.93
CA GLY A 247 1.88 -9.36 -19.92
C GLY A 247 2.39 -8.81 -18.58
N SER A 248 2.83 -9.67 -17.66
CA SER A 248 3.31 -9.29 -16.33
C SER A 248 4.48 -8.29 -16.32
N GLY A 249 5.22 -8.20 -17.43
CA GLY A 249 6.25 -7.19 -17.64
C GLY A 249 5.74 -5.77 -17.93
N TYR A 250 4.43 -5.51 -18.01
CA TYR A 250 3.87 -4.18 -18.33
C TYR A 250 3.53 -3.32 -17.12
N ASN A 251 3.83 -2.01 -17.20
CA ASN A 251 3.40 -1.02 -16.21
C ASN A 251 1.95 -0.56 -16.50
N THR A 252 0.98 -1.36 -16.05
CA THR A 252 -0.45 -1.06 -16.21
C THR A 252 -0.97 0.08 -15.32
N ARG A 253 -0.33 0.37 -14.19
CA ARG A 253 -0.73 1.46 -13.27
C ARG A 253 -0.48 2.87 -13.79
N ARG A 254 0.33 3.01 -14.85
CA ARG A 254 0.42 4.25 -15.64
C ARG A 254 -0.56 4.34 -16.80
N VAL A 255 -1.57 3.47 -16.82
CA VAL A 255 -2.79 3.68 -17.60
C VAL A 255 -3.79 4.35 -16.65
N PRO A 256 -4.07 5.65 -16.80
CA PRO A 256 -5.16 6.31 -16.09
C PRO A 256 -6.47 5.51 -16.21
N ALA A 257 -7.23 5.45 -15.11
CA ALA A 257 -8.50 4.75 -15.07
C ALA A 257 -9.48 5.25 -16.16
N GLY A 258 -10.28 4.34 -16.70
CA GLY A 258 -11.22 4.61 -17.78
C GLY A 258 -10.62 4.43 -19.17
N ASP A 259 -11.12 5.19 -20.13
CA ASP A 259 -10.89 5.03 -21.58
C ASP A 259 -9.48 5.45 -22.05
N PHE A 260 -8.42 5.40 -21.25
CA PHE A 260 -7.11 5.94 -21.65
C PHE A 260 -6.53 5.25 -22.90
N SER A 261 -6.75 3.95 -23.08
CA SER A 261 -6.41 3.21 -24.31
C SER A 261 -7.15 3.75 -25.54
N HIS A 262 -8.37 4.29 -25.37
CA HIS A 262 -9.18 4.92 -26.41
C HIS A 262 -8.88 6.42 -26.59
N GLN A 263 -8.49 7.13 -25.53
CA GLN A 263 -8.13 8.55 -25.55
C GLN A 263 -6.69 8.79 -26.04
N ARG A 264 -5.75 7.89 -25.74
CA ARG A 264 -4.35 7.94 -26.19
C ARG A 264 -3.87 6.60 -26.78
N PRO A 265 -4.54 6.05 -27.81
CA PRO A 265 -4.22 4.75 -28.41
C PRO A 265 -2.81 4.70 -29.03
N LYS A 266 -2.18 5.86 -29.27
CA LYS A 266 -0.83 5.99 -29.83
C LYS A 266 0.28 6.11 -28.78
N ALA A 267 -0.05 6.23 -27.49
CA ALA A 267 0.95 6.26 -26.42
C ALA A 267 1.64 4.89 -26.29
N VAL A 268 2.96 4.87 -26.09
CA VAL A 268 3.74 3.64 -25.99
C VAL A 268 3.39 2.90 -24.69
N ALA A 269 3.12 1.60 -24.80
CA ALA A 269 2.90 0.73 -23.65
C ALA A 269 4.21 0.54 -22.90
N MET A 270 4.24 0.99 -21.64
CA MET A 270 5.45 0.96 -20.82
C MET A 270 5.75 -0.44 -20.31
N ARG A 271 6.92 -1.01 -20.68
CA ARG A 271 7.48 -2.18 -20.01
C ARG A 271 8.20 -1.75 -18.72
N LEU A 272 8.07 -2.57 -17.68
CA LEU A 272 8.74 -2.40 -16.39
C LEU A 272 10.25 -2.58 -16.55
N ALA A 273 11.02 -1.98 -15.66
CA ALA A 273 12.46 -2.10 -15.57
C ALA A 273 12.85 -2.78 -14.24
N VAL A 274 13.78 -3.74 -14.30
CA VAL A 274 14.36 -4.41 -13.11
C VAL A 274 15.76 -3.92 -12.77
N GLU A 275 16.45 -3.34 -13.77
CA GLU A 275 17.64 -2.49 -13.62
C GLU A 275 17.24 -1.04 -13.90
N ALA A 276 17.95 -0.07 -13.32
CA ALA A 276 17.63 1.34 -13.49
C ALA A 276 17.55 1.74 -14.96
N GLU A 277 16.40 2.27 -15.38
CA GLU A 277 16.14 2.81 -16.73
C GLU A 277 16.34 1.82 -17.89
N LYS A 278 16.31 0.51 -17.60
CA LYS A 278 16.36 -0.56 -18.62
C LYS A 278 15.03 -1.31 -18.66
N PRO A 279 14.05 -0.87 -19.47
CA PRO A 279 12.81 -1.61 -19.69
C PRO A 279 13.10 -3.04 -20.13
N LEU A 280 12.29 -3.99 -19.64
CA LEU A 280 12.38 -5.39 -20.03
C LEU A 280 12.20 -5.54 -21.55
N PRO A 281 12.83 -6.57 -22.18
CA PRO A 281 12.61 -6.87 -23.60
C PRO A 281 11.17 -7.26 -23.93
N ALA A 282 10.80 -7.17 -25.20
CA ALA A 282 9.49 -7.61 -25.68
C ALA A 282 9.20 -9.09 -25.37
N GLY A 283 7.97 -9.38 -24.92
CA GLY A 283 7.53 -10.73 -24.52
C GLY A 283 8.16 -11.26 -23.22
N THR A 284 8.67 -10.38 -22.35
CA THR A 284 9.27 -10.76 -21.07
C THR A 284 8.27 -10.62 -19.92
N GLY A 285 8.01 -11.72 -19.22
CA GLY A 285 7.24 -11.75 -17.99
C GLY A 285 8.10 -11.43 -16.77
N LEU A 286 7.46 -10.96 -15.70
CA LEU A 286 8.10 -10.52 -14.46
C LEU A 286 7.35 -11.03 -13.23
N TYR A 287 8.09 -11.61 -12.29
CA TYR A 287 7.64 -11.85 -10.93
C TYR A 287 8.68 -11.31 -9.94
N VAL A 288 8.21 -10.72 -8.82
CA VAL A 288 9.07 -10.21 -7.76
C VAL A 288 8.59 -10.75 -6.42
N HIS A 289 9.51 -11.37 -5.67
CA HIS A 289 9.26 -12.01 -4.39
C HIS A 289 10.07 -11.33 -3.28
N THR A 290 9.41 -10.93 -2.18
CA THR A 290 10.11 -10.41 -1.00
C THR A 290 10.58 -11.56 -0.11
N VAL A 291 11.88 -11.63 0.13
CA VAL A 291 12.59 -12.70 0.83
C VAL A 291 12.28 -12.68 2.33
N GLY A 292 11.53 -13.67 2.80
CA GLY A 292 11.22 -13.83 4.23
C GLY A 292 12.32 -14.51 5.06
N ARG A 293 13.27 -15.23 4.45
CA ARG A 293 14.32 -16.00 5.16
C ARG A 293 15.65 -16.00 4.39
N HIS A 294 16.76 -16.05 5.12
CA HIS A 294 18.08 -16.30 4.53
C HIS A 294 18.16 -17.72 3.94
N GLY A 295 18.91 -17.89 2.86
CA GLY A 295 19.22 -19.20 2.29
C GLY A 295 19.66 -19.14 0.83
N GLN A 296 19.97 -20.30 0.27
CA GLN A 296 20.08 -20.49 -1.17
C GLN A 296 18.80 -21.17 -1.67
N ARG A 297 18.25 -20.70 -2.79
CA ARG A 297 17.10 -21.35 -3.44
C ARG A 297 17.32 -21.49 -4.94
N HIS A 298 16.74 -22.54 -5.50
CA HIS A 298 16.56 -22.70 -6.93
C HIS A 298 15.13 -22.32 -7.27
N TYR A 299 14.95 -21.74 -8.44
CA TYR A 299 13.67 -21.32 -8.98
C TYR A 299 13.38 -22.04 -10.29
N ALA A 300 12.11 -22.29 -10.55
CA ALA A 300 11.62 -22.70 -11.85
C ALA A 300 10.41 -21.84 -12.21
N VAL A 301 10.24 -21.55 -13.49
CA VAL A 301 8.99 -21.04 -14.04
C VAL A 301 8.48 -22.09 -15.02
N VAL A 302 7.22 -22.49 -14.90
CA VAL A 302 6.57 -23.38 -15.86
C VAL A 302 5.34 -22.72 -16.45
N SER A 303 5.04 -23.02 -17.70
CA SER A 303 3.74 -22.67 -18.28
C SER A 303 2.64 -23.57 -17.74
N ALA A 304 1.46 -22.98 -17.56
CA ALA A 304 0.21 -23.69 -17.37
C ALA A 304 -0.81 -23.22 -18.41
N VAL A 305 -1.47 -24.17 -19.08
CA VAL A 305 -2.53 -23.90 -20.07
C VAL A 305 -3.78 -24.66 -19.66
N ASN A 306 -4.90 -23.96 -19.50
CA ASN A 306 -6.16 -24.52 -18.98
C ASN A 306 -5.99 -25.28 -17.64
N GLY A 307 -5.01 -24.87 -16.82
CA GLY A 307 -4.65 -25.52 -15.56
C GLY A 307 -3.55 -26.59 -15.62
N VAL A 308 -3.31 -27.18 -16.80
CA VAL A 308 -2.29 -28.21 -17.03
C VAL A 308 -0.91 -27.59 -17.06
N GLU A 309 0.00 -28.04 -16.21
CA GLU A 309 1.38 -27.57 -16.13
C GLU A 309 2.33 -28.39 -17.01
N ASN A 310 3.28 -27.74 -17.69
CA ASN A 310 4.43 -28.45 -18.25
C ASN A 310 5.50 -28.69 -17.15
N THR A 311 5.42 -29.86 -16.50
CA THR A 311 6.33 -30.30 -15.44
C THR A 311 7.40 -31.29 -15.92
N VAL A 312 7.35 -31.70 -17.19
CA VAL A 312 8.28 -32.68 -17.79
C VAL A 312 9.44 -31.99 -18.50
N ASP A 313 9.20 -30.88 -19.19
CA ASP A 313 10.23 -30.10 -19.88
C ASP A 313 10.92 -29.14 -18.90
N ILE A 314 11.64 -29.70 -17.93
CA ILE A 314 12.43 -28.95 -16.94
C ILE A 314 13.90 -28.98 -17.35
N SER A 315 14.45 -27.81 -17.66
CA SER A 315 15.76 -27.63 -18.29
C SER A 315 16.42 -26.32 -17.84
N PRO A 316 17.71 -26.08 -18.15
CA PRO A 316 18.36 -24.79 -17.90
C PRO A 316 17.70 -23.57 -18.58
N ALA A 317 16.75 -23.78 -19.51
CA ALA A 317 15.99 -22.68 -20.12
C ALA A 317 14.90 -22.13 -19.18
N ASN A 318 14.37 -22.95 -18.25
CA ASN A 318 13.24 -22.61 -17.38
C ASN A 318 13.51 -22.78 -15.87
N VAL A 319 14.74 -23.14 -15.49
CA VAL A 319 15.19 -23.13 -14.08
C VAL A 319 16.41 -22.23 -13.89
N VAL A 320 16.57 -21.67 -12.68
CA VAL A 320 17.69 -20.80 -12.33
C VAL A 320 18.06 -20.93 -10.85
N GLY A 321 19.36 -20.91 -10.55
CA GLY A 321 19.88 -20.93 -9.19
C GLY A 321 21.15 -21.79 -9.05
N PRO A 322 21.71 -21.91 -7.83
CA PRO A 322 21.19 -21.33 -6.59
C PRO A 322 21.30 -19.80 -6.55
N ILE A 323 20.21 -19.13 -6.11
CA ILE A 323 20.19 -17.70 -5.81
C ILE A 323 20.39 -17.53 -4.30
N GLN A 324 21.47 -16.85 -3.91
CA GLN A 324 21.70 -16.45 -2.52
C GLN A 324 20.72 -15.35 -2.12
N GLN A 325 20.01 -15.58 -1.03
CA GLN A 325 18.96 -14.69 -0.53
C GLN A 325 19.23 -14.20 0.88
N ARG A 326 18.80 -12.97 1.13
CA ARG A 326 18.89 -12.27 2.40
C ARG A 326 17.68 -11.32 2.54
N PRO A 327 16.88 -11.43 3.60
CA PRO A 327 15.88 -10.41 3.94
C PRO A 327 16.52 -9.03 4.10
N ALA A 328 15.86 -8.02 3.56
CA ALA A 328 16.15 -6.60 3.77
C ALA A 328 14.87 -5.79 3.49
N ALA A 329 14.91 -4.48 3.70
CA ALA A 329 13.83 -3.61 3.24
C ALA A 329 13.83 -3.57 1.70
N PRO A 330 12.67 -3.77 1.04
CA PRO A 330 12.51 -3.52 -0.39
C PRO A 330 12.94 -2.11 -0.79
N GLU A 331 13.46 -1.96 -2.00
CA GLU A 331 13.88 -0.68 -2.58
C GLU A 331 13.16 -0.41 -3.91
N PRO A 332 12.72 0.83 -4.17
CA PRO A 332 12.18 1.23 -5.47
C PRO A 332 13.19 1.07 -6.61
N VAL A 333 12.71 0.71 -7.80
CA VAL A 333 13.53 0.53 -9.01
C VAL A 333 13.21 1.63 -10.02
N LEU A 334 14.23 2.41 -10.42
CA LEU A 334 14.10 3.52 -11.37
C LEU A 334 13.63 3.01 -12.74
N GLN A 335 12.50 3.54 -13.20
CA GLN A 335 11.87 3.22 -14.48
C GLN A 335 12.19 4.26 -15.57
N MET A 336 12.34 5.53 -15.18
CA MET A 336 12.70 6.67 -16.03
C MET A 336 13.21 7.85 -15.16
N ASP A 337 14.14 8.63 -15.68
CA ASP A 337 14.41 10.00 -15.25
C ASP A 337 13.98 10.99 -16.35
N ASN A 338 12.99 11.84 -16.06
CA ASN A 338 12.57 12.90 -16.97
C ASN A 338 13.29 14.20 -16.58
N THR A 339 14.21 14.67 -17.43
CA THR A 339 14.90 15.94 -17.24
C THR A 339 14.16 17.10 -17.90
N THR A 340 14.11 18.24 -17.22
CA THR A 340 13.58 19.51 -17.75
C THR A 340 14.53 20.65 -17.41
N GLU A 341 14.96 21.40 -18.41
CA GLU A 341 15.76 22.62 -18.21
C GLU A 341 14.93 23.70 -17.51
N VAL A 342 15.45 24.23 -16.40
CA VAL A 342 14.79 25.26 -15.60
C VAL A 342 15.76 26.40 -15.27
N ARG A 343 15.24 27.50 -14.71
CA ARG A 343 16.08 28.66 -14.38
C ARG A 343 17.11 28.30 -13.29
N GLY A 344 18.36 28.14 -13.70
CA GLY A 344 19.49 27.89 -12.80
C GLY A 344 19.81 26.42 -12.53
N GLY A 345 19.34 25.49 -13.37
CA GLY A 345 19.72 24.09 -13.30
C GLY A 345 18.82 23.16 -14.11
N THR A 346 19.07 21.86 -13.99
CA THR A 346 18.19 20.82 -14.55
C THR A 346 17.27 20.27 -13.46
N TYR A 347 15.96 20.21 -13.72
CA TYR A 347 15.00 19.53 -12.86
C TYR A 347 14.88 18.07 -13.30
N HIS A 348 15.10 17.15 -12.36
CA HIS A 348 14.96 15.72 -12.53
C HIS A 348 13.64 15.26 -11.91
N GLU A 349 12.83 14.54 -12.68
CA GLU A 349 11.64 13.83 -12.21
C GLU A 349 11.82 12.32 -12.42
N GLN A 350 12.31 11.68 -11.37
CA GLN A 350 12.67 10.27 -11.35
C GLN A 350 11.47 9.44 -10.89
N TRP A 351 11.05 8.48 -11.72
CA TRP A 351 9.91 7.62 -11.41
C TRP A 351 10.36 6.17 -11.19
N TYR A 352 9.79 5.55 -10.16
CA TYR A 352 10.15 4.23 -9.69
C TYR A 352 8.91 3.33 -9.59
N SER A 353 9.11 2.01 -9.72
CA SER A 353 8.15 1.01 -9.23
C SER A 353 8.69 0.34 -7.97
N PHE A 354 7.81 0.05 -7.01
CA PHE A 354 8.16 -0.36 -5.64
C PHE A 354 7.36 -1.59 -5.18
N TRP A 355 7.89 -2.79 -5.44
CA TRP A 355 7.27 -4.07 -5.06
C TRP A 355 7.18 -4.21 -3.55
N ALA A 356 5.95 -4.27 -3.04
CA ALA A 356 5.64 -4.32 -1.63
C ALA A 356 4.81 -5.56 -1.28
N ALA A 357 5.04 -6.10 -0.09
CA ALA A 357 4.24 -7.14 0.55
C ALA A 357 3.92 -6.71 1.99
N GLU A 358 3.32 -7.59 2.81
CA GLU A 358 3.15 -7.30 4.24
C GLU A 358 4.51 -6.96 4.90
N PRO A 359 4.60 -5.94 5.77
CA PRO A 359 3.50 -5.12 6.33
C PRO A 359 3.23 -3.80 5.58
N LEU A 360 3.78 -3.61 4.37
CA LEU A 360 3.68 -2.38 3.54
C LEU A 360 2.55 -2.42 2.49
N ALA A 361 1.95 -3.59 2.29
CA ALA A 361 0.83 -3.85 1.39
C ALA A 361 -0.02 -5.03 1.93
N PRO A 362 -1.33 -5.11 1.62
CA PRO A 362 -2.21 -6.20 2.07
C PRO A 362 -1.92 -7.58 1.46
N ARG A 363 -1.07 -7.62 0.44
CA ARG A 363 -0.55 -8.79 -0.29
C ARG A 363 0.57 -8.29 -1.24
N PRO A 364 1.35 -9.14 -1.90
CA PRO A 364 2.33 -8.72 -2.91
C PRO A 364 1.69 -7.89 -4.04
N LEU A 365 2.08 -6.63 -4.20
CA LEU A 365 1.48 -5.63 -5.13
C LEU A 365 2.50 -4.58 -5.63
N ARG A 366 2.15 -3.88 -6.74
CA ARG A 366 2.87 -2.81 -7.50
C ARG A 366 4.08 -2.22 -6.77
N TYR A 367 4.12 -1.01 -6.22
CA TYR A 367 3.35 0.23 -6.45
C TYR A 367 4.18 1.18 -7.36
N ASP A 368 3.81 2.46 -7.51
CA ASP A 368 4.64 3.49 -8.18
C ASP A 368 4.97 4.67 -7.25
N LEU A 369 6.08 5.34 -7.54
CA LEU A 369 6.72 6.43 -6.78
C LEU A 369 7.33 7.44 -7.77
N ALA A 370 7.30 8.72 -7.46
CA ALA A 370 8.00 9.77 -8.18
C ALA A 370 8.78 10.67 -7.22
N VAL A 371 9.98 11.10 -7.63
CA VAL A 371 10.91 11.93 -6.87
C VAL A 371 11.37 13.09 -7.75
N GLY A 372 11.17 14.31 -7.26
CA GLY A 372 11.48 15.55 -7.96
C GLY A 372 12.60 16.30 -7.26
N SER A 373 13.65 16.68 -7.99
CA SER A 373 14.75 17.47 -7.43
C SER A 373 15.43 18.32 -8.50
N CYS A 374 16.10 19.40 -8.09
CA CYS A 374 16.88 20.26 -8.97
C CYS A 374 18.30 20.40 -8.38
N PRO A 375 19.25 19.50 -8.71
CA PRO A 375 20.51 19.34 -7.97
C PRO A 375 21.38 20.60 -7.82
N ASP A 376 21.25 21.53 -8.77
CA ASP A 376 21.96 22.83 -8.83
C ASP A 376 21.38 23.86 -7.84
N THR A 377 20.07 23.79 -7.57
CA THR A 377 19.37 24.73 -6.67
C THR A 377 18.98 24.10 -5.33
N MET A 378 19.07 22.77 -5.21
CA MET A 378 18.74 22.01 -4.01
C MET A 378 19.66 22.38 -2.83
N ALA A 379 19.06 22.68 -1.67
CA ALA A 379 19.81 22.94 -0.45
C ALA A 379 20.54 21.67 0.04
N ARG A 380 21.64 21.83 0.78
CA ARG A 380 22.43 20.71 1.30
C ARG A 380 22.69 20.94 2.80
N PRO A 381 22.01 20.21 3.72
CA PRO A 381 20.96 19.24 3.46
C PRO A 381 19.62 19.86 2.99
N ALA A 382 18.85 19.11 2.21
CA ALA A 382 17.59 19.50 1.60
C ALA A 382 16.39 19.23 2.51
N PRO A 383 15.36 20.11 2.58
CA PRO A 383 14.04 19.70 3.03
C PRO A 383 13.49 18.54 2.19
N LEU A 384 12.56 17.78 2.77
CA LEU A 384 11.77 16.78 2.06
C LEU A 384 10.28 17.18 2.11
N HIS A 385 9.63 17.26 0.95
CA HIS A 385 8.19 17.46 0.86
C HIS A 385 7.51 16.22 0.28
N VAL A 386 6.61 15.61 1.05
CA VAL A 386 5.80 14.46 0.59
C VAL A 386 4.44 14.94 0.14
N THR A 387 4.13 14.86 -1.16
CA THR A 387 2.82 15.25 -1.71
C THR A 387 1.97 14.04 -2.05
N ARG A 388 0.71 14.08 -1.60
CA ARG A 388 -0.30 13.06 -1.89
C ARG A 388 -1.07 13.28 -3.20
N GLY A 389 -0.77 14.35 -3.93
CA GLY A 389 -1.54 14.76 -5.10
C GLY A 389 -2.89 15.40 -4.75
N HIS A 390 -3.75 15.54 -5.75
CA HIS A 390 -5.12 15.99 -5.60
C HIS A 390 -6.02 14.90 -5.01
N THR A 391 -7.20 15.31 -4.56
CA THR A 391 -8.20 14.53 -3.80
C THR A 391 -8.68 13.20 -4.43
N TRP A 392 -8.26 12.85 -5.65
CA TRP A 392 -8.91 11.82 -6.46
C TRP A 392 -7.94 10.90 -7.23
N GLY A 393 -6.61 11.07 -7.12
CA GLY A 393 -5.61 10.23 -7.80
C GLY A 393 -5.11 9.08 -6.91
N ASP A 394 -4.88 7.89 -7.50
CA ASP A 394 -4.23 6.75 -6.83
C ASP A 394 -2.76 6.53 -7.23
N GLY A 395 -2.28 7.29 -8.23
CA GLY A 395 -0.88 7.34 -8.69
C GLY A 395 -0.07 8.49 -8.05
N PRO A 396 1.26 8.52 -8.25
CA PRO A 396 2.10 9.66 -7.90
C PRO A 396 1.70 10.92 -8.68
N GLU A 397 1.63 12.06 -8.00
CA GLU A 397 1.37 13.37 -8.61
C GLU A 397 2.46 14.37 -8.20
N MET A 398 3.30 14.73 -9.17
CA MET A 398 4.40 15.67 -8.97
C MET A 398 3.94 17.11 -9.24
N PRO A 399 4.42 18.11 -8.45
CA PRO A 399 4.28 19.50 -8.82
C PRO A 399 5.12 19.78 -10.07
N GLY A 400 4.69 20.75 -10.89
CA GLY A 400 5.36 21.07 -12.15
C GLY A 400 6.86 21.35 -12.02
N PRO A 401 7.66 21.07 -13.07
CA PRO A 401 9.11 21.21 -13.06
C PRO A 401 9.53 22.66 -12.77
N GLY A 402 10.57 22.84 -11.97
CA GLY A 402 11.05 24.16 -11.60
C GLY A 402 12.27 24.13 -10.69
N PRO A 403 12.92 25.29 -10.48
CA PRO A 403 14.00 25.43 -9.49
C PRO A 403 13.47 25.16 -8.08
N ARG A 404 14.15 24.33 -7.29
CA ARG A 404 13.68 23.88 -5.97
C ARG A 404 14.84 23.68 -5.01
N HIS A 405 14.67 24.17 -3.78
CA HIS A 405 15.62 23.97 -2.68
C HIS A 405 15.41 22.64 -1.92
N GLU A 406 14.34 21.91 -2.22
CA GLU A 406 13.89 20.69 -1.54
C GLU A 406 13.86 19.48 -2.50
N VAL A 407 13.83 18.28 -1.92
CA VAL A 407 13.41 17.06 -2.62
C VAL A 407 11.90 16.89 -2.43
N VAL A 408 11.17 16.65 -3.52
CA VAL A 408 9.74 16.33 -3.48
C VAL A 408 9.55 14.84 -3.74
N MET A 409 8.64 14.20 -3.02
CA MET A 409 8.25 12.80 -3.21
C MET A 409 6.73 12.66 -3.34
N SER A 410 6.24 11.86 -4.28
CA SER A 410 4.85 11.40 -4.35
C SER A 410 4.78 9.90 -4.60
N HIS A 411 3.78 9.20 -4.08
CA HIS A 411 3.64 7.76 -4.32
C HIS A 411 2.19 7.30 -4.35
N SER A 412 1.94 6.11 -4.91
CA SER A 412 0.59 5.55 -4.98
C SER A 412 -0.02 5.26 -3.59
N ALA A 413 -1.32 5.54 -3.47
CA ALA A 413 -2.18 5.03 -2.41
C ALA A 413 -2.58 3.56 -2.63
N GLU A 414 -3.45 3.01 -1.78
CA GLU A 414 -4.19 1.78 -2.10
C GLU A 414 -5.24 2.06 -3.19
N GLY A 415 -5.05 1.47 -4.38
CA GLY A 415 -5.99 1.54 -5.50
C GLY A 415 -6.87 0.30 -5.58
N PRO A 416 -7.98 0.34 -6.34
CA PRO A 416 -8.37 1.40 -7.29
C PRO A 416 -9.34 2.45 -6.69
N TYR A 417 -9.03 3.04 -5.53
CA TYR A 417 -9.94 3.97 -4.83
C TYR A 417 -9.31 5.34 -4.60
N ASN A 418 -9.59 6.29 -5.49
CA ASN A 418 -9.61 7.76 -5.26
C ASN A 418 -8.52 8.34 -4.33
N GLY A 419 -7.32 7.76 -4.29
CA GLY A 419 -6.30 8.13 -3.31
C GLY A 419 -6.72 7.95 -1.84
N ILE A 420 -7.30 6.82 -1.41
CA ILE A 420 -7.75 6.68 -0.01
C ILE A 420 -6.55 6.45 0.95
N TRP A 421 -6.01 7.56 1.46
CA TRP A 421 -4.84 7.64 2.35
C TRP A 421 -5.13 7.28 3.82
N THR A 422 -5.98 6.29 4.08
CA THR A 422 -6.48 5.94 5.43
C THR A 422 -6.30 4.47 5.82
N GLY A 423 -5.64 3.67 4.97
CA GLY A 423 -5.44 2.23 5.18
C GLY A 423 -6.69 1.40 4.86
N VAL A 424 -6.52 0.09 4.67
CA VAL A 424 -7.57 -0.82 4.16
C VAL A 424 -7.71 -2.08 5.03
N ASN A 425 -8.83 -2.80 4.91
CA ASN A 425 -9.00 -4.11 5.54
C ASN A 425 -8.36 -5.22 4.68
N ASP A 426 -7.50 -6.05 5.29
CA ASP A 426 -6.70 -7.08 4.62
C ASP A 426 -7.49 -8.28 4.04
N ALA A 427 -8.82 -8.28 4.15
CA ALA A 427 -9.74 -9.19 3.45
C ALA A 427 -10.11 -8.74 2.02
N GLU A 428 -9.78 -7.50 1.64
CA GLU A 428 -10.14 -6.90 0.35
C GLU A 428 -9.68 -7.74 -0.85
N PHE A 429 -10.57 -8.04 -1.78
CA PHE A 429 -10.34 -8.88 -2.96
C PHE A 429 -9.70 -10.26 -2.63
N THR A 430 -9.98 -10.80 -1.44
CA THR A 430 -9.61 -12.18 -1.06
C THR A 430 -10.86 -13.04 -0.83
N LEU A 431 -10.68 -14.29 -0.45
CA LEU A 431 -11.74 -15.16 0.07
C LEU A 431 -11.92 -15.07 1.61
N LYS A 432 -11.12 -14.28 2.32
CA LYS A 432 -11.33 -14.00 3.77
C LYS A 432 -12.70 -13.35 3.96
N GLY A 433 -13.34 -13.60 5.11
CA GLY A 433 -14.45 -12.77 5.58
C GLY A 433 -13.97 -11.36 5.92
N ILE A 434 -14.78 -10.33 5.70
CA ILE A 434 -14.46 -8.95 6.13
C ILE A 434 -14.28 -8.86 7.66
N GLU A 435 -15.03 -9.70 8.39
CA GLU A 435 -14.95 -9.92 9.83
C GLU A 435 -13.62 -10.56 10.26
N GLN A 436 -13.09 -11.49 9.46
CA GLN A 436 -11.79 -12.15 9.65
C GLN A 436 -10.61 -11.22 9.31
N GLY A 437 -10.85 -10.24 8.43
CA GLY A 437 -9.85 -9.28 8.03
C GLY A 437 -9.53 -8.25 9.11
N ARG A 438 -8.34 -7.65 8.99
CA ARG A 438 -7.86 -6.58 9.88
C ARG A 438 -7.64 -5.31 9.08
N TRP A 439 -8.10 -4.18 9.60
CA TRP A 439 -7.65 -2.88 9.09
C TRP A 439 -6.16 -2.70 9.39
N GLN A 440 -5.41 -2.14 8.44
CA GLN A 440 -3.99 -1.83 8.60
C GLN A 440 -3.63 -0.54 7.84
N PRO A 441 -2.74 0.30 8.40
CA PRO A 441 -2.26 1.53 7.76
C PRO A 441 -1.14 1.23 6.74
N PHE A 442 -1.46 0.49 5.68
CA PHE A 442 -0.48 0.04 4.67
C PHE A 442 0.18 1.21 3.93
N VAL A 443 -0.60 2.13 3.34
CA VAL A 443 -0.07 3.33 2.67
C VAL A 443 0.82 4.19 3.57
N GLN A 444 0.51 4.33 4.87
CA GLN A 444 1.29 5.16 5.77
C GLN A 444 2.61 4.48 6.17
N ARG A 445 2.59 3.16 6.47
CA ARG A 445 3.83 2.38 6.66
C ARG A 445 4.72 2.41 5.41
N ARG A 446 4.12 2.35 4.22
CA ARG A 446 4.81 2.49 2.93
C ARG A 446 5.42 3.89 2.79
N GLN A 447 4.68 4.96 3.08
CA GLN A 447 5.18 6.34 3.06
C GLN A 447 6.41 6.49 3.97
N GLU A 448 6.36 5.95 5.19
CA GLU A 448 7.49 5.98 6.13
C GLU A 448 8.70 5.17 5.66
N ALA A 449 8.48 4.00 5.05
CA ALA A 449 9.56 3.21 4.45
C ALA A 449 10.22 3.95 3.28
N LEU A 450 9.41 4.61 2.44
CA LEU A 450 9.89 5.42 1.33
C LEU A 450 10.63 6.68 1.80
N ILE A 451 10.17 7.36 2.86
CA ILE A 451 10.92 8.48 3.47
C ILE A 451 12.32 8.03 3.93
N ARG A 452 12.43 6.86 4.61
CA ARG A 452 13.74 6.32 5.02
C ARG A 452 14.63 6.00 3.81
N TRP A 453 14.06 5.49 2.74
CA TRP A 453 14.79 5.24 1.49
C TRP A 453 15.26 6.55 0.84
N ILE A 454 14.43 7.60 0.78
CA ILE A 454 14.84 8.93 0.31
C ILE A 454 15.98 9.49 1.18
N GLN A 455 15.88 9.38 2.51
CA GLN A 455 16.92 9.84 3.44
C GLN A 455 18.26 9.09 3.27
N ALA A 456 18.25 7.87 2.75
CA ALA A 456 19.45 7.10 2.47
C ALA A 456 20.09 7.43 1.10
N ASN A 457 19.34 8.01 0.17
CA ASN A 457 19.77 8.25 -1.21
C ASN A 457 19.93 9.74 -1.57
N TRP A 458 19.34 10.66 -0.79
CA TRP A 458 19.48 12.12 -0.92
C TRP A 458 19.96 12.74 0.40
N PRO A 459 20.66 13.89 0.36
CA PRO A 459 21.15 14.58 1.55
C PRO A 459 20.01 15.32 2.26
N ILE A 460 19.05 14.59 2.85
CA ILE A 460 17.85 15.15 3.48
C ILE A 460 18.13 15.67 4.90
N ASP A 461 17.53 16.81 5.25
CA ASP A 461 17.45 17.33 6.60
C ASP A 461 16.27 16.66 7.35
N PRO A 462 16.52 15.77 8.32
CA PRO A 462 15.45 15.06 9.04
C PRO A 462 14.56 15.98 9.88
N GLN A 463 14.98 17.23 10.11
CA GLN A 463 14.23 18.22 10.86
C GLN A 463 13.31 19.07 9.97
N ARG A 464 13.40 18.95 8.64
CA ARG A 464 12.59 19.67 7.63
C ARG A 464 11.86 18.72 6.68
N ILE A 465 11.23 17.69 7.23
CA ILE A 465 10.28 16.84 6.51
C ILE A 465 8.89 17.44 6.62
N SER A 466 8.18 17.58 5.50
CA SER A 466 6.80 18.10 5.45
C SER A 466 5.89 17.22 4.59
N SER A 467 4.57 17.37 4.75
CA SER A 467 3.58 16.69 3.92
C SER A 467 2.52 17.64 3.36
N GLY A 468 2.10 17.40 2.12
CA GLY A 468 0.94 17.98 1.47
C GLY A 468 -0.24 17.01 1.52
N VAL A 469 -1.29 17.35 2.29
CA VAL A 469 -2.45 16.48 2.54
C VAL A 469 -3.74 16.97 1.87
N GLY A 470 -4.21 16.21 0.87
CA GLY A 470 -5.56 16.35 0.29
C GLY A 470 -6.65 15.81 1.22
N ALA A 471 -7.80 15.41 0.69
CA ALA A 471 -8.97 15.06 1.52
C ALA A 471 -8.78 13.92 2.54
N TRP A 472 -8.10 12.85 2.14
CA TRP A 472 -8.27 11.55 2.79
C TRP A 472 -7.40 11.39 4.05
N GLY A 473 -7.96 11.79 5.18
CA GLY A 473 -7.35 11.62 6.50
C GLY A 473 -6.07 12.44 6.71
N LEU A 474 -5.50 12.31 7.90
CA LEU A 474 -4.51 13.24 8.45
C LEU A 474 -3.43 12.51 9.27
N TRP A 475 -3.04 11.30 8.85
CA TRP A 475 -2.19 10.41 9.65
C TRP A 475 -0.85 11.03 10.06
N GLU A 476 -0.29 11.91 9.23
CA GLU A 476 0.94 12.66 9.48
C GLU A 476 0.86 13.50 10.77
N LEU A 477 -0.33 13.98 11.17
CA LEU A 477 -0.51 14.74 12.41
C LEU A 477 -0.16 13.89 13.63
N ARG A 478 -0.42 12.58 13.57
CA ARG A 478 -0.02 11.61 14.61
C ARG A 478 1.50 11.38 14.65
N ARG A 479 2.25 11.90 13.68
CA ARG A 479 3.67 11.62 13.42
C ARG A 479 4.57 12.85 13.58
N GLY A 480 4.42 13.57 14.70
CA GLY A 480 5.27 14.72 15.06
C GLY A 480 6.75 14.36 15.30
N GLU A 481 7.05 13.07 15.53
CA GLU A 481 8.41 12.52 15.54
C GLU A 481 8.96 12.21 14.13
N LEU A 482 8.22 12.57 13.09
CA LEU A 482 8.63 12.50 11.68
C LEU A 482 8.52 13.87 10.99
N TYR A 483 7.33 14.50 10.98
CA TYR A 483 7.05 15.71 10.23
C TYR A 483 7.24 17.00 11.05
N ALA A 484 7.89 17.99 10.44
CA ALA A 484 7.97 19.35 10.94
C ALA A 484 6.67 20.13 10.70
N CYS A 485 6.10 19.99 9.50
CA CYS A 485 4.97 20.75 8.98
C CYS A 485 4.03 19.87 8.14
N ILE A 486 2.74 20.16 8.19
CA ILE A 486 1.70 19.66 7.29
C ILE A 486 1.07 20.87 6.60
N ASN A 487 0.86 20.79 5.29
CA ASN A 487 0.13 21.78 4.51
C ASN A 487 -1.04 21.09 3.82
N GLY A 488 -2.20 21.75 3.69
CA GLY A 488 -3.37 21.16 3.03
C GLY A 488 -4.59 21.19 3.92
N TRP A 489 -5.52 20.26 3.72
CA TRP A 489 -6.74 20.19 4.52
C TRP A 489 -6.94 18.87 5.26
N GLY A 490 -6.66 17.68 4.68
CA GLY A 490 -6.58 16.40 5.43
C GLY A 490 -7.70 16.16 6.45
N MET A 491 -8.84 15.59 6.03
CA MET A 491 -10.07 15.62 6.82
C MET A 491 -9.89 15.14 8.27
N PRO A 492 -10.21 15.99 9.27
CA PRO A 492 -10.04 15.67 10.70
C PRO A 492 -10.90 14.51 11.21
N GLU A 493 -11.92 14.11 10.44
CA GLU A 493 -12.74 12.93 10.74
C GLU A 493 -13.35 12.39 9.43
N VAL A 494 -12.75 11.35 8.85
CA VAL A 494 -13.28 10.68 7.63
C VAL A 494 -14.45 9.72 7.90
N THR A 495 -15.11 9.87 9.04
CA THR A 495 -16.30 9.10 9.45
C THR A 495 -17.57 9.96 9.46
N LYS A 496 -17.49 11.22 9.01
CA LYS A 496 -18.60 12.19 8.90
C LYS A 496 -18.66 12.77 7.50
N GLY A 497 -19.84 13.26 7.09
CA GLY A 497 -20.11 13.64 5.70
C GLY A 497 -20.44 12.42 4.83
N PHE A 498 -21.40 12.55 3.91
CA PHE A 498 -21.99 11.39 3.25
C PHE A 498 -21.01 10.70 2.28
N GLN A 499 -20.14 11.44 1.59
CA GLN A 499 -19.13 10.83 0.74
C GLN A 499 -18.07 10.10 1.58
N LEU A 500 -17.46 10.75 2.58
CA LEU A 500 -16.46 10.10 3.42
C LEU A 500 -17.03 8.87 4.12
N TRP A 501 -18.26 8.93 4.62
CA TRP A 501 -18.96 7.79 5.21
C TRP A 501 -19.05 6.60 4.23
N HIS A 502 -19.58 6.80 3.02
CA HIS A 502 -19.70 5.72 2.03
C HIS A 502 -18.34 5.17 1.58
N TRP A 503 -17.34 6.03 1.38
CA TRP A 503 -15.99 5.60 1.01
C TRP A 503 -15.29 4.84 2.15
N SER A 504 -15.42 5.28 3.39
CA SER A 504 -14.91 4.60 4.59
C SER A 504 -15.58 3.24 4.80
N GLN A 505 -16.91 3.15 4.66
CA GLN A 505 -17.62 1.85 4.65
C GLN A 505 -17.13 0.95 3.51
N ALA A 506 -16.89 1.50 2.31
CA ALA A 506 -16.41 0.74 1.16
C ALA A 506 -14.97 0.24 1.33
N VAL A 507 -14.11 0.91 2.12
CA VAL A 507 -12.69 0.56 2.29
C VAL A 507 -12.42 -0.23 3.58
N TRP A 508 -13.24 -0.09 4.62
CA TRP A 508 -13.04 -0.78 5.90
C TRP A 508 -14.13 -1.81 6.23
N GLY A 509 -15.31 -1.70 5.63
CA GLY A 509 -16.53 -2.32 6.16
C GLY A 509 -17.23 -1.43 7.19
N THR A 510 -18.44 -1.82 7.59
CA THR A 510 -19.26 -1.05 8.53
C THR A 510 -18.67 -1.04 9.96
N PRO A 511 -19.07 -0.13 10.85
CA PRO A 511 -18.56 -0.09 12.24
C PRO A 511 -18.73 -1.41 13.00
N GLU A 512 -19.77 -2.18 12.70
CA GLU A 512 -20.07 -3.47 13.35
C GLU A 512 -18.96 -4.51 13.16
N VAL A 513 -18.18 -4.41 12.07
CA VAL A 513 -16.98 -5.24 11.81
C VAL A 513 -15.88 -5.03 12.86
N TYR A 514 -15.92 -3.89 13.56
CA TYR A 514 -14.90 -3.45 14.53
C TYR A 514 -15.44 -3.27 15.95
N LYS A 515 -16.72 -3.54 16.22
CA LYS A 515 -17.36 -3.28 17.51
C LYS A 515 -16.67 -3.98 18.70
N ASP A 516 -16.13 -5.19 18.46
CA ASP A 516 -15.43 -6.02 19.45
C ASP A 516 -13.90 -5.97 19.27
N LYS A 517 -13.39 -5.10 18.37
CA LYS A 517 -11.94 -4.94 18.08
C LYS A 517 -11.38 -3.76 18.89
N PRO A 518 -10.13 -3.84 19.39
CA PRO A 518 -9.53 -2.75 20.16
C PRO A 518 -9.37 -1.49 19.30
N ASP A 519 -9.39 -0.30 19.92
CA ASP A 519 -9.24 1.00 19.25
C ASP A 519 -8.09 1.04 18.22
N GLN A 520 -6.95 0.41 18.53
CA GLN A 520 -5.76 0.33 17.67
C GLN A 520 -5.95 -0.47 16.36
N GLU A 521 -7.03 -1.24 16.23
CA GLU A 521 -7.43 -1.99 15.03
C GLU A 521 -8.73 -1.44 14.42
N ASN A 522 -9.31 -0.38 15.01
CA ASN A 522 -10.59 0.19 14.61
C ASN A 522 -10.40 1.52 13.85
N PRO A 523 -10.55 1.56 12.51
CA PRO A 523 -10.36 2.78 11.74
C PRO A 523 -11.42 3.85 12.05
N TRP A 524 -12.63 3.44 12.48
CA TRP A 524 -13.68 4.37 12.89
C TRP A 524 -13.30 5.18 14.14
N VAL A 525 -12.34 4.71 14.93
CA VAL A 525 -11.76 5.44 16.06
C VAL A 525 -10.45 6.14 15.67
N LEU A 526 -9.58 5.47 14.93
CA LEU A 526 -8.25 6.00 14.57
C LEU A 526 -8.30 7.15 13.55
N GLN A 527 -9.40 7.30 12.83
CA GLN A 527 -9.55 8.36 11.84
C GLN A 527 -10.36 9.57 12.38
N ASP A 528 -10.70 9.61 13.68
CA ASP A 528 -11.04 10.86 14.39
C ASP A 528 -9.75 11.48 14.96
N TYR A 529 -9.28 12.55 14.31
CA TYR A 529 -8.09 13.29 14.73
C TYR A 529 -8.38 14.30 15.83
N SER A 530 -9.64 14.73 16.02
CA SER A 530 -10.04 15.57 17.16
C SER A 530 -9.92 14.78 18.46
N ARG A 531 -10.41 13.53 18.48
CA ARG A 531 -10.24 12.58 19.60
C ARG A 531 -8.75 12.38 19.91
N PHE A 532 -7.91 12.21 18.88
CA PHE A 532 -6.47 12.05 19.07
C PHE A 532 -5.81 13.27 19.73
N VAL A 533 -6.07 14.49 19.20
CA VAL A 533 -5.48 15.74 19.69
C VAL A 533 -5.83 15.97 21.16
N LEU A 534 -7.10 15.76 21.55
CA LEU A 534 -7.60 15.89 22.92
C LEU A 534 -7.03 14.82 23.86
N ALA A 535 -6.94 13.57 23.41
CA ALA A 535 -6.46 12.46 24.25
C ALA A 535 -4.94 12.41 24.43
N ASN A 536 -4.17 13.12 23.59
CA ASN A 536 -2.70 13.08 23.59
C ASN A 536 -2.06 14.48 23.79
N PRO A 537 -2.42 15.23 24.86
CA PRO A 537 -1.99 16.61 25.05
C PRO A 537 -0.46 16.79 25.16
N GLU A 538 0.24 15.77 25.67
CA GLU A 538 1.69 15.74 25.82
C GLU A 538 2.45 15.42 24.52
N THR A 539 1.81 14.72 23.56
CA THR A 539 2.42 14.40 22.27
C THR A 539 2.51 15.64 21.41
N GLU A 540 3.72 16.05 21.04
CA GLU A 540 3.95 17.19 20.14
C GLU A 540 3.55 16.85 18.69
N LEU A 541 2.92 17.80 17.99
CA LEU A 541 2.35 17.61 16.66
C LEU A 541 3.14 18.38 15.59
N PRO A 542 3.04 18.02 14.29
CA PRO A 542 3.46 18.87 13.18
C PRO A 542 2.78 20.25 13.25
N TYR A 543 3.43 21.31 12.76
CA TYR A 543 2.75 22.57 12.54
C TYR A 543 1.75 22.36 11.39
N PHE A 544 0.49 22.73 11.56
CA PHE A 544 -0.51 22.53 10.52
C PHE A 544 -0.90 23.86 9.87
N ASN A 545 -0.47 24.05 8.62
CA ASN A 545 -0.98 25.10 7.74
C ASN A 545 -2.22 24.58 7.01
N ILE A 546 -3.39 24.88 7.57
CA ILE A 546 -4.69 24.41 7.07
C ILE A 546 -5.15 25.34 5.95
N HIS A 547 -5.33 24.82 4.74
CA HIS A 547 -5.90 25.58 3.62
C HIS A 547 -6.84 24.72 2.79
N THR A 548 -7.95 25.31 2.33
CA THR A 548 -9.00 24.59 1.58
C THR A 548 -8.83 24.69 0.06
N GLY A 549 -7.60 24.98 -0.38
CA GLY A 549 -7.19 24.81 -1.77
C GLY A 549 -7.26 23.35 -2.24
N TRP A 550 -6.97 23.14 -3.53
CA TRP A 550 -7.00 21.81 -4.18
C TRP A 550 -8.39 21.13 -4.17
N GLY A 551 -9.46 21.93 -4.30
CA GLY A 551 -10.83 21.43 -4.48
C GLY A 551 -11.41 20.78 -3.23
N MET A 552 -11.51 21.54 -2.12
CA MET A 552 -12.13 21.04 -0.90
C MET A 552 -13.67 20.97 -1.03
N HIS A 553 -14.20 19.75 -1.09
CA HIS A 553 -15.62 19.43 -1.19
C HIS A 553 -16.31 19.43 0.19
N SER A 554 -16.39 20.59 0.85
CA SER A 554 -16.87 20.71 2.24
C SER A 554 -18.31 20.26 2.45
N THR A 555 -19.17 20.41 1.45
CA THR A 555 -20.59 20.01 1.49
C THR A 555 -20.78 18.50 1.42
N GLU A 556 -19.97 17.82 0.61
CA GLU A 556 -20.13 16.39 0.31
C GLU A 556 -19.29 15.50 1.22
N MET A 557 -18.08 15.99 1.54
CA MET A 557 -17.10 15.32 2.39
C MET A 557 -17.29 15.71 3.87
N GLY A 558 -17.90 16.86 4.16
CA GLY A 558 -18.32 17.23 5.51
C GLY A 558 -17.51 18.36 6.16
N TRP A 559 -18.18 19.50 6.37
CA TRP A 559 -17.73 20.58 7.25
C TRP A 559 -17.78 20.24 8.77
N PRO A 560 -18.73 19.44 9.31
CA PRO A 560 -18.92 19.30 10.76
C PRO A 560 -17.68 18.98 11.62
N PRO A 561 -16.69 18.18 11.17
CA PRO A 561 -15.49 17.91 11.97
C PRO A 561 -14.61 19.14 12.22
N TRP A 562 -14.65 20.14 11.33
CA TRP A 562 -13.68 21.24 11.31
C TRP A 562 -13.73 22.13 12.55
N PRO A 563 -14.88 22.69 12.96
CA PRO A 563 -14.95 23.52 14.17
C PRO A 563 -14.53 22.77 15.44
N ARG A 564 -14.89 21.50 15.56
CA ARG A 564 -14.46 20.63 16.68
C ARG A 564 -12.94 20.44 16.68
N PHE A 565 -12.33 20.18 15.53
CA PHE A 565 -10.90 19.99 15.40
C PHE A 565 -10.11 21.27 15.71
N ILE A 566 -10.51 22.42 15.16
CA ILE A 566 -9.84 23.71 15.42
C ILE A 566 -9.92 24.07 16.91
N ARG A 567 -11.08 23.88 17.56
CA ARG A 567 -11.22 24.09 19.01
C ARG A 567 -10.30 23.17 19.81
N ALA A 568 -10.21 21.89 19.45
CA ALA A 568 -9.27 20.94 20.09
C ALA A 568 -7.80 21.35 19.92
N MET A 569 -7.42 21.90 18.76
CA MET A 569 -6.08 22.43 18.52
C MET A 569 -5.78 23.67 19.37
N ILE A 570 -6.75 24.58 19.56
CA ILE A 570 -6.63 25.75 20.45
C ILE A 570 -6.55 25.31 21.91
N GLU A 571 -7.48 24.46 22.37
CA GLU A 571 -7.58 23.98 23.75
C GLU A 571 -6.30 23.26 24.21
N THR A 572 -5.73 22.42 23.33
CA THR A 572 -4.47 21.70 23.61
C THR A 572 -3.22 22.47 23.19
N LYS A 573 -3.37 23.77 22.87
CA LYS A 573 -2.29 24.74 22.62
C LYS A 573 -1.32 24.27 21.53
N ARG A 574 -1.88 23.88 20.38
CA ARG A 574 -1.14 23.38 19.20
C ARG A 574 -0.84 24.53 18.26
N ALA A 575 0.28 24.43 17.54
CA ALA A 575 0.62 25.43 16.55
C ALA A 575 0.03 25.07 15.19
N PHE A 576 -0.87 25.93 14.72
CA PHE A 576 -1.51 25.83 13.43
C PHE A 576 -1.96 27.22 12.97
N CYS A 577 -2.26 27.33 11.68
CA CYS A 577 -3.06 28.41 11.14
C CYS A 577 -4.08 27.84 10.15
N MET A 578 -5.16 28.58 9.90
CA MET A 578 -6.18 28.24 8.93
C MET A 578 -6.37 29.42 7.97
N HIS A 579 -6.27 29.15 6.66
CA HIS A 579 -6.33 30.13 5.57
C HIS A 579 -5.27 31.25 5.62
N SER A 580 -4.06 30.96 6.11
CA SER A 580 -3.02 31.99 6.26
C SER A 580 -2.18 32.25 5.00
N ARG A 581 -2.59 33.24 4.21
CA ARG A 581 -1.70 33.85 3.21
C ARG A 581 -0.47 34.53 3.83
N ALA A 582 -0.56 34.93 5.09
CA ALA A 582 0.53 35.57 5.82
C ALA A 582 1.69 34.60 6.10
N VAL A 583 1.39 33.41 6.64
CA VAL A 583 2.39 32.36 6.92
C VAL A 583 2.98 31.84 5.62
N GLU A 584 2.17 31.58 4.58
CA GLU A 584 2.66 31.22 3.24
C GLU A 584 3.68 32.23 2.71
N ALA A 585 3.35 33.52 2.73
CA ALA A 585 4.23 34.58 2.23
C ALA A 585 5.47 34.78 3.11
N ALA A 586 5.36 34.60 4.43
CA ALA A 586 6.49 34.68 5.35
C ALA A 586 7.46 33.49 5.21
N MET A 587 6.96 32.29 4.89
CA MET A 587 7.77 31.13 4.52
C MET A 587 8.48 31.36 3.18
N GLN A 588 7.77 31.86 2.16
CA GLN A 588 8.37 32.21 0.86
C GLN A 588 9.46 33.28 0.96
N LYS A 589 9.32 34.25 1.87
CA LYS A 589 10.36 35.26 2.17
C LYS A 589 11.47 34.76 3.12
N GLY A 590 11.44 33.49 3.56
CA GLY A 590 12.44 32.91 4.47
C GLY A 590 12.39 33.43 5.92
N LEU A 591 11.36 34.18 6.30
CA LEU A 591 11.17 34.72 7.65
C LEU A 591 10.74 33.61 8.64
N ILE A 592 9.92 32.69 8.14
CA ILE A 592 9.52 31.47 8.85
C ILE A 592 10.24 30.27 8.23
N SER A 593 10.96 29.54 9.07
CA SER A 593 11.41 28.18 8.80
C SER A 593 10.81 27.25 9.84
N ILE A 594 10.01 26.28 9.41
CA ILE A 594 9.40 25.29 10.30
C ILE A 594 10.32 24.09 10.36
N ARG A 595 11.03 23.96 11.48
CA ARG A 595 11.84 22.80 11.80
C ARG A 595 11.23 22.03 12.96
N ARG A 596 11.60 20.75 13.08
CA ARG A 596 11.27 19.94 14.27
C ARG A 596 12.11 20.35 15.48
N ASP A 597 13.41 20.51 15.29
CA ASP A 597 14.39 20.85 16.33
C ASP A 597 14.29 22.29 16.86
N GLN A 598 13.42 23.13 16.29
CA GLN A 598 13.24 24.53 16.68
C GLN A 598 11.88 24.76 17.37
N SER A 599 11.86 25.64 18.38
CA SER A 599 10.63 26.15 18.97
C SER A 599 9.81 26.99 17.96
N LEU A 600 8.51 27.14 18.21
CA LEU A 600 7.59 27.97 17.42
C LEU A 600 6.39 28.41 18.29
N PRO A 601 5.65 29.47 17.90
CA PRO A 601 4.48 29.92 18.66
C PRO A 601 3.24 29.10 18.27
N ALA A 602 2.52 28.62 19.29
CA ALA A 602 1.10 28.27 19.15
C ALA A 602 0.26 29.50 19.48
N PHE A 603 -0.48 29.98 18.49
CA PHE A 603 -1.46 31.05 18.64
C PHE A 603 -2.86 30.45 18.88
N GLY A 604 -3.71 31.16 19.62
CA GLY A 604 -5.12 30.84 19.74
C GLY A 604 -5.93 32.03 20.26
N ASN A 605 -7.25 31.96 20.13
CA ASN A 605 -8.17 33.02 20.58
C ASN A 605 -7.80 34.42 20.02
N CYS A 606 -7.42 34.50 18.74
CA CYS A 606 -7.07 35.78 18.14
C CYS A 606 -8.33 36.61 17.87
N SER A 607 -8.32 37.89 18.23
CA SER A 607 -9.47 38.79 18.05
C SER A 607 -9.79 39.13 16.58
N LEU A 608 -9.04 38.57 15.63
CA LEU A 608 -9.32 38.67 14.19
C LEU A 608 -9.90 37.36 13.62
N ASP A 609 -9.92 36.27 14.38
CA ASP A 609 -10.39 34.95 13.92
C ASP A 609 -11.85 35.02 13.45
N ASP A 610 -12.14 34.40 12.31
CA ASP A 610 -13.52 34.25 11.86
C ASP A 610 -14.26 33.25 12.76
N ASN A 611 -15.56 33.49 13.01
CA ASN A 611 -16.41 32.47 13.61
C ASN A 611 -16.61 31.31 12.63
N ILE A 612 -15.89 30.20 12.82
CA ILE A 612 -15.97 28.98 12.00
C ILE A 612 -17.26 28.15 12.22
N GLY A 613 -18.16 28.58 13.12
CA GLY A 613 -19.41 27.88 13.45
C GLY A 613 -19.21 26.75 14.46
N ASP A 614 -20.23 25.91 14.59
CA ASP A 614 -20.25 24.71 15.47
C ASP A 614 -20.06 23.38 14.73
N GLY A 615 -20.29 23.37 13.42
CA GLY A 615 -20.22 22.21 12.53
C GLY A 615 -21.36 22.20 11.51
N GLU A 616 -22.48 22.85 11.82
CA GLU A 616 -23.62 22.96 10.90
C GLU A 616 -23.33 23.90 9.72
N LEU A 617 -23.89 23.56 8.55
CA LEU A 617 -23.74 24.34 7.33
C LEU A 617 -24.55 25.65 7.40
N GLY A 618 -23.94 26.67 8.03
CA GLY A 618 -24.51 28.02 8.16
C GLY A 618 -24.34 28.66 9.54
N SER A 619 -23.85 27.94 10.55
CA SER A 619 -23.64 28.47 11.92
C SER A 619 -22.41 29.39 12.07
N GLY A 620 -21.66 29.59 10.99
CA GLY A 620 -20.50 30.47 10.93
C GLY A 620 -20.01 30.68 9.50
N ARG A 621 -18.87 31.37 9.37
CA ARG A 621 -18.20 31.57 8.10
C ARG A 621 -17.53 30.27 7.66
N ALA A 622 -18.18 29.57 6.74
CA ALA A 622 -17.52 28.51 5.96
C ALA A 622 -16.23 29.09 5.34
N PHE A 623 -15.12 28.35 5.43
CA PHE A 623 -13.80 28.78 4.95
C PHE A 623 -13.24 30.06 5.66
N GLY A 624 -13.66 30.32 6.90
CA GLY A 624 -13.09 31.37 7.74
C GLY A 624 -11.63 31.13 8.14
N GLN A 625 -10.88 32.19 8.38
CA GLN A 625 -9.48 32.13 8.81
C GLN A 625 -9.34 32.05 10.34
N VAL A 626 -8.32 31.33 10.82
CA VAL A 626 -7.96 31.25 12.25
C VAL A 626 -6.45 31.35 12.38
N ASN A 627 -5.95 32.25 13.24
CA ASN A 627 -4.55 32.67 13.34
C ASN A 627 -3.94 33.19 12.02
N GLY A 628 -4.76 33.46 11.00
CA GLY A 628 -4.35 33.59 9.59
C GLY A 628 -3.57 34.85 9.24
N HIS A 629 -3.54 35.85 10.13
CA HIS A 629 -2.81 37.11 9.94
C HIS A 629 -1.53 37.24 10.78
N LEU A 630 -1.26 36.27 11.65
CA LEU A 630 -0.13 36.30 12.58
C LEU A 630 1.11 35.64 11.97
N VAL A 631 2.26 36.28 12.13
CA VAL A 631 3.55 35.76 11.69
C VAL A 631 4.61 35.93 12.78
N TRP A 632 5.70 35.19 12.65
CA TRP A 632 6.87 35.28 13.52
C TRP A 632 8.16 35.20 12.71
N GLU A 633 9.28 35.54 13.34
CA GLU A 633 10.61 35.43 12.73
C GLU A 633 11.40 34.30 13.40
N SER A 634 11.54 33.15 12.70
CA SER A 634 12.21 31.96 13.27
C SER A 634 13.65 32.23 13.69
N ALA A 635 14.37 33.11 12.98
CA ALA A 635 15.75 33.50 13.30
C ALA A 635 15.89 34.29 14.61
N THR A 636 14.79 34.78 15.19
CA THR A 636 14.81 35.60 16.41
C THR A 636 14.55 34.79 17.69
N ILE A 637 14.29 33.49 17.56
CA ILE A 637 13.89 32.64 18.68
C ILE A 637 15.06 32.44 19.65
N VAL A 638 14.84 32.77 20.91
CA VAL A 638 15.69 32.41 22.05
C VAL A 638 14.99 31.27 22.79
N ASP A 639 15.71 30.18 23.00
CA ASP A 639 15.24 28.96 23.66
C ASP A 639 16.35 28.51 24.61
N GLU A 640 16.31 29.04 25.84
CA GLU A 640 17.35 28.93 26.87
C GLU A 640 16.73 28.44 28.19
N PRO A 641 17.50 27.85 29.12
CA PRO A 641 17.00 27.43 30.41
C PRO A 641 16.34 28.57 31.18
N GLY A 642 15.01 28.52 31.30
CA GLY A 642 14.21 29.55 31.97
C GLY A 642 14.05 30.87 31.20
N VAL A 643 14.51 30.99 29.94
CA VAL A 643 14.30 32.17 29.10
C VAL A 643 13.81 31.77 27.70
N TYR A 644 12.70 32.37 27.26
CA TYR A 644 12.19 32.25 25.89
C TYR A 644 11.93 33.64 25.32
N ALA A 645 12.25 33.84 24.04
CA ALA A 645 11.88 35.07 23.35
C ALA A 645 11.64 34.85 21.85
N ILE A 646 10.73 35.63 21.26
CA ILE A 646 10.37 35.53 19.84
C ILE A 646 9.87 36.89 19.33
N THR A 647 10.10 37.19 18.05
CA THR A 647 9.50 38.35 17.38
C THR A 647 8.24 37.93 16.63
N VAL A 648 7.10 38.58 16.92
CA VAL A 648 5.79 38.34 16.28
C VAL A 648 5.16 39.64 15.78
N TYR A 649 4.30 39.57 14.76
CA TYR A 649 3.56 40.72 14.23
C TYR A 649 2.36 40.30 13.38
N LEU A 650 1.47 41.25 13.10
CA LEU A 650 0.44 41.12 12.08
C LEU A 650 1.03 41.41 10.70
N TRP A 651 0.70 40.59 9.71
CA TRP A 651 1.06 40.86 8.32
C TRP A 651 0.37 42.12 7.78
N ASP A 652 0.98 42.77 6.79
CA ASP A 652 0.49 44.05 6.25
C ASP A 652 -0.96 43.98 5.73
N THR A 653 -1.39 42.80 5.27
CA THR A 653 -2.76 42.53 4.79
C THR A 653 -3.75 42.20 5.90
N ALA A 654 -3.39 42.30 7.19
CA ALA A 654 -4.35 42.15 8.28
C ALA A 654 -5.43 43.24 8.22
N PRO A 655 -6.72 42.90 8.44
CA PRO A 655 -7.84 43.83 8.24
C PRO A 655 -7.85 44.98 9.27
N LEU A 656 -7.30 44.76 10.46
CA LEU A 656 -7.14 45.77 11.52
C LEU A 656 -5.64 46.01 11.80
N PRO A 657 -5.27 47.18 12.35
CA PRO A 657 -3.88 47.50 12.68
C PRO A 657 -3.35 46.73 13.90
N GLU A 658 -4.25 46.20 14.73
CA GLU A 658 -3.94 45.46 15.97
C GLU A 658 -4.93 44.33 16.26
N CYS A 659 -4.49 43.37 17.08
CA CYS A 659 -5.31 42.31 17.63
C CYS A 659 -4.87 41.97 19.07
N THR A 660 -5.67 41.19 19.78
CA THR A 660 -5.22 40.40 20.94
C THR A 660 -5.18 38.92 20.57
N VAL A 661 -4.21 38.16 21.06
CA VAL A 661 -4.08 36.71 20.83
C VAL A 661 -3.45 36.02 22.04
N ASP A 662 -3.74 34.75 22.27
CA ASP A 662 -3.00 33.94 23.25
C ASP A 662 -1.76 33.31 22.59
N LEU A 663 -0.58 33.46 23.20
CA LEU A 663 0.69 32.91 22.69
C LEU A 663 1.24 31.86 23.66
N THR A 664 1.45 30.64 23.18
CA THR A 664 2.14 29.55 23.92
C THR A 664 3.38 29.09 23.15
N PRO A 665 4.60 29.13 23.73
CA PRO A 665 5.78 28.51 23.13
C PRO A 665 5.60 26.99 23.03
N ARG A 666 5.84 26.40 21.86
CA ARG A 666 5.85 24.95 21.61
C ARG A 666 7.19 24.50 21.05
N ARG A 667 7.46 23.18 21.09
CA ARG A 667 8.73 22.55 20.67
C ARG A 667 10.01 23.11 21.32
N CYS A 668 9.87 23.73 22.49
CA CYS A 668 11.00 24.24 23.25
C CYS A 668 12.00 23.13 23.56
N ARG A 669 13.30 23.44 23.44
CA ARG A 669 14.41 22.50 23.60
C ARG A 669 15.15 22.68 24.91
N ARG A 670 15.19 23.91 25.42
CA ARG A 670 15.92 24.26 26.65
C ARG A 670 15.05 25.11 27.58
N PHE A 671 14.11 25.89 27.05
CA PHE A 671 13.03 26.48 27.83
C PHE A 671 12.05 25.40 28.29
N THR A 672 12.24 24.93 29.52
CA THR A 672 11.35 23.97 30.19
C THR A 672 10.74 24.60 31.43
N ALA A 673 9.44 24.40 31.62
CA ALA A 673 8.70 24.86 32.78
C ALA A 673 8.05 23.69 33.51
N LYS A 674 8.05 23.74 34.84
CA LYS A 674 7.32 22.80 35.69
C LYS A 674 5.88 23.28 35.89
N PRO A 675 4.89 22.38 36.05
CA PRO A 675 3.52 22.79 36.36
C PRO A 675 3.43 23.75 37.55
N GLY A 676 2.71 24.86 37.37
CA GLY A 676 2.54 25.93 38.38
C GLY A 676 3.72 26.90 38.51
N GLU A 677 4.84 26.66 37.82
CA GLU A 677 6.00 27.57 37.82
C GLU A 677 5.65 28.92 37.19
N LYS A 678 6.10 30.03 37.79
CA LYS A 678 5.74 31.39 37.36
C LYS A 678 6.84 32.01 36.50
N PHE A 679 6.41 32.68 35.43
CA PHE A 679 7.27 33.40 34.51
C PHE A 679 6.83 34.86 34.43
N LEU A 680 7.80 35.77 34.45
CA LEU A 680 7.61 37.16 34.07
C LEU A 680 7.65 37.25 32.55
N TRP A 681 6.76 38.05 31.96
CA TRP A 681 6.78 38.29 30.52
C TRP A 681 6.66 39.78 30.17
N ARG A 682 7.23 40.14 29.03
CA ARG A 682 7.22 41.49 28.45
C ARG A 682 6.98 41.42 26.94
N ASN A 683 6.22 42.37 26.44
CA ASN A 683 5.96 42.63 25.03
C ASN A 683 6.49 44.03 24.73
N THR A 684 7.52 44.14 23.90
CA THR A 684 8.12 45.42 23.50
C THR A 684 8.02 45.63 21.99
N THR A 685 7.84 46.87 21.55
CA THR A 685 8.00 47.23 20.13
C THR A 685 9.48 47.12 19.74
N ALA A 686 9.79 46.38 18.68
CA ALA A 686 11.17 46.06 18.31
C ALA A 686 11.94 47.24 17.70
N ALA A 687 11.25 48.33 17.34
CA ALA A 687 11.87 49.52 16.75
C ALA A 687 12.47 50.48 17.79
N ASP A 688 11.84 50.62 18.96
CA ASP A 688 12.19 51.59 20.01
C ASP A 688 12.35 50.96 21.41
N GLY A 689 12.09 49.66 21.55
CA GLY A 689 12.16 48.92 22.82
C GLY A 689 11.04 49.23 23.82
N LYS A 690 10.04 50.04 23.45
CA LYS A 690 8.98 50.49 24.35
C LYS A 690 8.12 49.32 24.82
N VAL A 691 7.89 49.20 26.13
CA VAL A 691 7.00 48.18 26.70
C VAL A 691 5.56 48.51 26.34
N VAL A 692 4.91 47.58 25.62
CA VAL A 692 3.50 47.64 25.23
C VAL A 692 2.63 46.93 26.29
N GLN A 693 3.10 45.80 26.79
CA GLN A 693 2.46 45.03 27.87
C GLN A 693 3.53 44.25 28.66
N SER A 694 3.19 43.88 29.89
CA SER A 694 3.97 42.97 30.73
C SER A 694 3.07 42.31 31.78
N GLY A 695 3.49 41.16 32.31
CA GLY A 695 2.77 40.51 33.40
C GLY A 695 3.45 39.26 33.92
N GLU A 696 2.70 38.44 34.65
CA GLU A 696 3.11 37.09 35.05
C GLU A 696 2.24 36.06 34.32
N ALA A 697 2.81 34.89 34.01
CA ALA A 697 2.10 33.74 33.47
C ALA A 697 2.58 32.47 34.20
N PRO A 698 1.68 31.67 34.80
CA PRO A 698 2.03 30.34 35.30
C PRO A 698 2.09 29.34 34.14
N ALA A 699 2.97 28.35 34.25
CA ALA A 699 2.90 27.14 33.44
C ALA A 699 1.72 26.27 33.88
N ASP A 700 0.99 25.70 32.92
CA ASP A 700 -0.15 24.82 33.20
C ASP A 700 0.26 23.40 33.65
N LYS A 701 -0.71 22.49 33.77
CA LYS A 701 -0.48 21.08 34.15
C LYS A 701 0.46 20.31 33.22
N LEU A 702 0.72 20.80 32.00
CA LEU A 702 1.60 20.22 30.99
C LEU A 702 2.96 20.94 30.91
N GLY A 703 3.21 21.93 31.77
CA GLY A 703 4.40 22.77 31.70
C GLY A 703 4.35 23.82 30.58
N LEU A 704 3.16 24.17 30.07
CA LEU A 704 3.01 25.13 28.97
C LEU A 704 2.71 26.53 29.52
N VAL A 705 3.57 27.49 29.21
CA VAL A 705 3.41 28.91 29.58
C VAL A 705 2.61 29.62 28.48
N THR A 706 1.39 30.05 28.80
CA THR A 706 0.53 30.79 27.86
C THR A 706 0.46 32.26 28.28
N LEU A 707 0.70 33.17 27.33
CA LEU A 707 0.50 34.60 27.51
C LEU A 707 -0.90 34.98 26.99
N PRO A 708 -1.89 35.25 27.87
CA PRO A 708 -3.26 35.52 27.43
C PRO A 708 -3.41 36.96 26.91
N LYS A 709 -4.23 37.15 25.87
CA LYS A 709 -4.61 38.47 25.31
C LYS A 709 -3.40 39.38 25.00
N LEU A 710 -2.34 38.80 24.46
CA LEU A 710 -1.15 39.50 23.98
C LEU A 710 -1.54 40.44 22.82
N LYS A 711 -1.26 41.74 22.98
CA LYS A 711 -1.51 42.76 21.96
C LYS A 711 -0.42 42.69 20.89
N VAL A 712 -0.83 42.46 19.64
CA VAL A 712 0.06 42.40 18.48
C VAL A 712 -0.43 43.38 17.43
N THR A 713 0.48 44.15 16.83
CA THR A 713 0.19 45.12 15.77
C THR A 713 0.95 44.77 14.48
N LYS A 714 0.80 45.57 13.43
CA LYS A 714 1.63 45.48 12.21
C LYS A 714 3.11 45.84 12.44
N ALA A 715 3.44 46.53 13.54
CA ALA A 715 4.83 46.70 13.96
C ALA A 715 5.37 45.40 14.57
N LYS A 716 6.69 45.19 14.49
CA LYS A 716 7.34 44.02 15.10
C LYS A 716 7.30 44.10 16.63
N HIS A 717 6.79 43.05 17.28
CA HIS A 717 6.74 42.90 18.73
C HIS A 717 7.75 41.85 19.19
N ARG A 718 8.68 42.24 20.07
CA ARG A 718 9.59 41.34 20.76
C ARG A 718 8.94 40.84 22.04
N ILE A 719 8.60 39.56 22.06
CA ILE A 719 8.03 38.88 23.22
C ILE A 719 9.18 38.24 24.00
N TRP A 720 9.22 38.46 25.30
CA TRP A 720 10.21 37.93 26.23
C TRP A 720 9.51 37.26 27.41
N ILE A 721 9.93 36.06 27.77
CA ILE A 721 9.46 35.27 28.90
C ILE A 721 10.70 34.84 29.69
N SER A 722 10.71 35.08 31.00
CA SER A 722 11.78 34.65 31.90
C SER A 722 11.23 34.08 33.19
N ARG A 723 11.84 33.01 33.68
CA ARG A 723 11.60 32.44 35.02
C ARG A 723 11.66 33.55 36.06
N LYS A 724 10.69 33.55 36.99
CA LYS A 724 10.60 34.51 38.09
C LYS A 724 11.58 34.17 39.22
#